data_AF-A0A1W9MRV3-F1
#
_entry.id   AF-A0A1W9MRV3-F1
#
_cell.length_a   1.000
_cell.length_b   1.000
_cell.length_c   1.000
_cell.angle_alpha   90.00
_cell.angle_beta   90.00
_cell.angle_gamma   90.00
#
_symmetry.space_group_name_H-M   'P 1'
#
loop_
_entity.id
_entity.type
_entity.pdbx_description
1 polymer ?
#
loop_
_entity_poly.entity_id
_entity_poly.type
_entity_poly.pdbx_seq_one_letter_code
_entity_poly.pdbx_strand_id
1 'polypeptide(L)'
;MKHLILSLAVLGQYPEEKSKPRVLIVEDEPIIGNLLEAGLTEAGFEASYFSTGAEALDSVHRLRPDIIISDTVMSPMDAYELRRRVRLSPLTARIPFIFLSSNHSSVSDFGSAPLTGSGPGGETETSDQSEGLRNGHGPDDCIYKPFKMENLIERVKAVMDRCAKSEHKQSHTELNADKNPMNITDIVNEEGAVGEEGSEVAERVLNPFTHIPPVERVLNPFAHIPPHPDFLNMLRRFEQGRLSGVLTVSERPLPAAIWFEEGSVVSAVHGNTVGKKALYRIFSDSISEQSAEPRFKVQPFTEEKTVEGSLNELIEEGSREIAKFRELKPATFESPVTINEEFLRKTSKLNGRPGLNHILSLARKYSLVGDIVAMSRMTDFQAYRHLFYLVKQGILTAGHKHRTEIQIITDSAADLPSDMQNSPRIKVIPLSMSGAGVSPRAYPSPGGVSNSGAGVADDRGVSVLNDRGVLPGVFNDGSPTPEDFHELFSEMIPRKDILAIFSSGKISGCFENAIEAKKKYDREYSRLRQQSTGAGTDPHFEIEIIDSRQLSAACCLLVAEAADRIEEGWEIGRIAQHIRKIIPMIRIFFVPETYNARFKAQHPQGRGSSLFSRMLGVRPVLSLWNGELTVIDQVRGRKNAGTRILEWIEQGLDNAAVPVKVGIMHADVPGWAVFMRERLKERFNCRDVIISRVSPSGGSYCGPGTVAVAYFPVPDAEQIVFKSYGRPV
;
A
#
# COMPACT_ATOMS: atom_id res chain seq x y z
N MET A 1 -7.31 24.11 -46.75
CA MET A 1 -5.84 23.90 -46.58
C MET A 1 -5.13 25.05 -45.87
N LYS A 2 -5.29 26.34 -46.21
CA LYS A 2 -4.67 27.44 -45.42
C LYS A 2 -5.21 27.61 -43.98
N HIS A 3 -6.43 27.15 -43.68
CA HIS A 3 -6.94 27.08 -42.30
C HIS A 3 -6.53 25.82 -41.52
N LEU A 4 -5.96 24.80 -42.16
CA LEU A 4 -5.46 23.60 -41.47
C LEU A 4 -3.99 23.78 -41.03
N ILE A 5 -3.22 24.57 -41.79
CA ILE A 5 -1.83 24.91 -41.46
C ILE A 5 -1.75 25.92 -40.31
N LEU A 6 -2.75 26.80 -40.13
CA LEU A 6 -2.81 27.72 -38.99
C LEU A 6 -3.23 27.02 -37.67
N SER A 7 -3.98 25.92 -37.74
CA SER A 7 -4.36 25.13 -36.55
C SER A 7 -3.26 24.16 -36.09
N LEU A 8 -2.34 23.77 -36.96
CA LEU A 8 -1.19 22.93 -36.60
C LEU A 8 0.03 23.72 -36.11
N ALA A 9 0.05 25.05 -36.28
CA ALA A 9 1.11 25.92 -35.75
C ALA A 9 0.88 26.34 -34.27
N VAL A 10 -0.33 26.15 -33.72
CA VAL A 10 -0.68 26.50 -32.33
C VAL A 10 -0.57 25.30 -31.37
N LEU A 11 -0.51 24.06 -31.89
CA LEU A 11 -0.31 22.85 -31.08
C LEU A 11 1.18 22.46 -30.90
N GLY A 12 2.12 23.25 -31.46
CA GLY A 12 3.56 23.00 -31.37
C GLY A 12 4.29 23.74 -30.24
N GLN A 13 3.58 24.35 -29.30
CA GLN A 13 4.17 25.04 -28.14
C GLN A 13 3.38 24.78 -26.85
N TYR A 14 3.32 23.53 -26.43
CA TYR A 14 3.41 23.23 -25.00
C TYR A 14 4.77 22.57 -24.79
N PRO A 15 5.65 23.09 -23.93
CA PRO A 15 6.82 22.34 -23.55
C PRO A 15 6.32 21.04 -22.92
N GLU A 16 6.78 19.88 -23.39
CA GLU A 16 6.70 18.67 -22.59
C GLU A 16 7.33 18.99 -21.24
N GLU A 17 6.53 19.00 -20.17
CA GLU A 17 7.09 18.98 -18.83
C GLU A 17 7.82 17.65 -18.70
N LYS A 18 9.16 17.70 -18.84
CA LYS A 18 10.03 16.58 -18.52
C LYS A 18 9.64 16.06 -17.13
N SER A 19 9.20 14.81 -17.06
CA SER A 19 8.94 14.14 -15.79
C SER A 19 10.17 14.27 -14.90
N LYS A 20 9.99 14.72 -13.65
CA LYS A 20 11.09 14.88 -12.70
C LYS A 20 11.76 13.53 -12.46
N PRO A 21 13.10 13.42 -12.48
CA PRO A 21 13.75 12.15 -12.25
C PRO A 21 13.57 11.69 -10.80
N ARG A 22 13.29 10.40 -10.61
CA ARG A 22 12.96 9.78 -9.33
C ARG A 22 14.21 9.26 -8.62
N VAL A 23 14.38 9.64 -7.36
CA VAL A 23 15.54 9.28 -6.54
C VAL A 23 15.08 8.50 -5.32
N LEU A 24 15.56 7.27 -5.16
CA LEU A 24 15.30 6.48 -3.94
C LEU A 24 16.48 6.62 -2.99
N ILE A 25 16.22 7.05 -1.75
CA ILE A 25 17.22 7.32 -0.73
C ILE A 25 17.07 6.29 0.39
N VAL A 26 18.18 5.68 0.81
CA VAL A 26 18.21 4.73 1.93
C VAL A 26 19.24 5.20 2.96
N GLU A 27 18.75 5.51 4.16
CA GLU A 27 19.58 6.08 5.23
C GLU A 27 18.96 5.71 6.59
N ASP A 28 19.71 5.06 7.46
CA ASP A 28 19.19 4.57 8.75
C ASP A 28 19.07 5.67 9.81
N GLU A 29 19.73 6.82 9.62
CA GLU A 29 19.52 8.03 10.41
C GLU A 29 18.41 8.94 9.82
N PRO A 30 17.22 9.04 10.46
CA PRO A 30 16.09 9.77 9.88
C PRO A 30 16.35 11.26 9.65
N ILE A 31 17.22 11.88 10.44
CA ILE A 31 17.57 13.31 10.28
C ILE A 31 18.33 13.52 8.97
N ILE A 32 19.27 12.64 8.66
CA ILE A 32 20.07 12.70 7.44
C ILE A 32 19.19 12.34 6.23
N GLY A 33 18.37 11.30 6.35
CA GLY A 33 17.46 10.86 5.28
C GLY A 33 16.48 11.95 4.84
N ASN A 34 15.83 12.61 5.79
CA ASN A 34 14.91 13.73 5.51
C ASN A 34 15.65 14.95 4.91
N LEU A 35 16.90 15.20 5.30
CA LEU A 35 17.71 16.29 4.74
C LEU A 35 18.08 16.02 3.28
N LEU A 36 18.44 14.77 2.96
CA LEU A 36 18.72 14.33 1.59
C LEU A 36 17.47 14.42 0.71
N GLU A 37 16.32 13.96 1.21
CA GLU A 37 15.05 14.04 0.49
C GLU A 37 14.64 15.48 0.20
N ALA A 38 14.72 16.37 1.19
CA ALA A 38 14.41 17.79 1.02
C ALA A 38 15.35 18.46 0.01
N GLY A 39 16.68 18.24 0.14
CA GLY A 39 17.67 18.85 -0.74
C GLY A 39 17.57 18.38 -2.20
N LEU A 40 17.30 17.10 -2.43
CA LEU A 40 17.10 16.57 -3.79
C LEU A 40 15.75 17.01 -4.38
N THR A 41 14.71 17.11 -3.56
CA THR A 41 13.41 17.63 -4.01
C THR A 41 13.50 19.09 -4.43
N GLU A 42 14.21 19.93 -3.67
CA GLU A 42 14.49 21.33 -4.02
C GLU A 42 15.31 21.45 -5.31
N ALA A 43 16.22 20.50 -5.54
CA ALA A 43 17.03 20.43 -6.76
C ALA A 43 16.28 19.93 -8.02
N GLY A 44 14.97 19.63 -7.90
CA GLY A 44 14.09 19.26 -9.00
C GLY A 44 13.86 17.76 -9.20
N PHE A 45 14.30 16.92 -8.27
CA PHE A 45 14.05 15.48 -8.29
C PHE A 45 12.75 15.11 -7.59
N GLU A 46 12.20 13.94 -7.90
CA GLU A 46 11.15 13.29 -7.12
C GLU A 46 11.82 12.31 -6.15
N ALA A 47 12.17 12.76 -4.94
CA ALA A 47 12.90 11.96 -3.97
C ALA A 47 11.95 11.16 -3.04
N SER A 48 12.35 9.94 -2.66
CA SER A 48 11.64 9.11 -1.68
C SER A 48 12.62 8.47 -0.71
N TYR A 49 12.45 8.75 0.58
CA TYR A 49 13.31 8.27 1.66
C TYR A 49 12.81 6.97 2.33
N PHE A 50 13.74 6.05 2.61
CA PHE A 50 13.52 4.81 3.37
C PHE A 50 14.56 4.64 4.47
N SER A 51 14.11 4.23 5.66
CA SER A 51 14.96 4.01 6.83
C SER A 51 15.73 2.69 6.82
N THR A 52 15.33 1.73 5.97
CA THR A 52 15.97 0.41 5.93
C THR A 52 16.10 -0.11 4.50
N GLY A 53 17.14 -0.91 4.25
CA GLY A 53 17.33 -1.58 2.96
C GLY A 53 16.19 -2.53 2.58
N ALA A 54 15.51 -3.14 3.56
CA ALA A 54 14.36 -4.02 3.29
C ALA A 54 13.16 -3.24 2.73
N GLU A 55 12.79 -2.11 3.37
CA GLU A 55 11.70 -1.25 2.90
C GLU A 55 12.00 -0.64 1.53
N ALA A 56 13.27 -0.28 1.31
CA ALA A 56 13.75 0.19 0.01
C ALA A 56 13.57 -0.90 -1.04
N LEU A 57 14.07 -2.12 -0.81
CA LEU A 57 13.99 -3.23 -1.75
C LEU A 57 12.55 -3.57 -2.15
N ASP A 58 11.62 -3.62 -1.18
CA ASP A 58 10.20 -3.86 -1.42
C ASP A 58 9.52 -2.74 -2.23
N SER A 59 10.16 -1.56 -2.27
CA SER A 59 9.63 -0.36 -2.92
C SER A 59 10.25 -0.09 -4.29
N VAL A 60 11.44 -0.60 -4.59
CA VAL A 60 12.16 -0.33 -5.86
C VAL A 60 11.31 -0.71 -7.08
N HIS A 61 10.61 -1.86 -7.07
CA HIS A 61 9.77 -2.28 -8.20
C HIS A 61 8.54 -1.41 -8.43
N ARG A 62 7.99 -0.86 -7.34
CA ARG A 62 6.80 0.01 -7.37
C ARG A 62 7.18 1.44 -7.77
N LEU A 63 8.23 1.97 -7.16
CA LEU A 63 8.66 3.35 -7.36
C LEU A 63 9.41 3.56 -8.66
N ARG A 64 10.04 2.51 -9.21
CA ARG A 64 10.89 2.54 -10.42
C ARG A 64 11.83 3.75 -10.41
N PRO A 65 12.71 3.87 -9.39
CA PRO A 65 13.59 5.02 -9.29
C PRO A 65 14.59 5.04 -10.44
N ASP A 66 14.93 6.24 -10.90
CA ASP A 66 15.94 6.47 -11.94
C ASP A 66 17.37 6.38 -11.36
N ILE A 67 17.52 6.48 -10.03
CA ILE A 67 18.78 6.30 -9.30
C ILE A 67 18.51 5.94 -7.83
N ILE A 68 19.39 5.13 -7.23
CA ILE A 68 19.37 4.79 -5.80
C ILE A 68 20.58 5.43 -5.12
N ILE A 69 20.36 6.07 -3.98
CA ILE A 69 21.39 6.62 -3.09
C ILE A 69 21.25 5.91 -1.75
N SER A 70 22.33 5.35 -1.22
CA SER A 70 22.28 4.57 0.03
C SER A 70 23.47 4.88 0.93
N ASP A 71 23.25 4.98 2.24
CA ASP A 71 24.35 4.83 3.20
C ASP A 71 24.92 3.41 3.10
N THR A 72 26.25 3.32 3.04
CA THR A 72 26.99 2.07 3.07
C THR A 72 26.73 1.20 4.30
N VAL A 73 26.56 1.79 5.49
CA VAL A 73 26.41 1.05 6.75
C VAL A 73 24.99 1.23 7.27
N MET A 74 24.18 0.18 7.20
CA MET A 74 22.79 0.19 7.66
C MET A 74 22.39 -1.20 8.19
N SER A 75 21.45 -1.25 9.15
CA SER A 75 20.92 -2.50 9.74
C SER A 75 19.41 -2.63 9.50
N PRO A 76 18.85 -3.84 9.26
CA PRO A 76 19.50 -5.15 9.20
C PRO A 76 20.16 -5.48 7.85
N MET A 77 20.08 -4.59 6.86
CA MET A 77 20.60 -4.78 5.51
C MET A 77 21.43 -3.56 5.11
N ASP A 78 22.70 -3.80 4.78
CA ASP A 78 23.62 -2.77 4.28
C ASP A 78 23.40 -2.45 2.79
N ALA A 79 24.05 -1.39 2.28
CA ALA A 79 23.91 -1.00 0.87
C ALA A 79 24.45 -2.03 -0.12
N TYR A 80 25.41 -2.86 0.28
CA TYR A 80 26.04 -3.84 -0.60
C TYR A 80 25.06 -4.98 -0.87
N GLU A 81 24.43 -5.51 0.19
CA GLU A 81 23.39 -6.52 0.09
C GLU A 81 22.13 -5.97 -0.60
N LEU A 82 21.74 -4.73 -0.30
CA LEU A 82 20.65 -4.06 -1.01
C LEU A 82 20.92 -3.98 -2.51
N ARG A 83 22.10 -3.48 -2.91
CA ARG A 83 22.50 -3.39 -4.32
C ARG A 83 22.52 -4.78 -4.96
N ARG A 84 23.08 -5.79 -4.30
CA ARG A 84 23.08 -7.17 -4.81
C ARG A 84 21.66 -7.64 -5.14
N ARG A 85 20.71 -7.44 -4.23
CA ARG A 85 19.31 -7.83 -4.43
C ARG A 85 18.61 -7.03 -5.52
N VAL A 86 18.85 -5.72 -5.60
CA VAL A 86 18.36 -4.87 -6.69
C VAL A 86 18.91 -5.35 -8.05
N ARG A 87 20.14 -5.87 -8.11
CA ARG A 87 20.74 -6.39 -9.34
C ARG A 87 20.25 -7.79 -9.75
N LEU A 88 19.61 -8.55 -8.85
CA LEU A 88 19.06 -9.87 -9.17
C LEU A 88 17.79 -9.82 -10.04
N SER A 89 17.08 -8.69 -10.08
CA SER A 89 15.88 -8.53 -10.90
C SER A 89 16.20 -7.81 -12.21
N PRO A 90 15.87 -8.37 -13.38
CA PRO A 90 16.12 -7.73 -14.69
C PRO A 90 15.50 -6.34 -14.81
N LEU A 91 14.40 -6.08 -14.11
CA LEU A 91 13.66 -4.82 -14.13
C LEU A 91 14.38 -3.69 -13.36
N THR A 92 15.23 -4.05 -12.39
CA THR A 92 15.89 -3.10 -11.49
C THR A 92 17.42 -3.15 -11.62
N ALA A 93 17.94 -4.13 -12.37
CA ALA A 93 19.37 -4.38 -12.52
C ALA A 93 20.14 -3.27 -13.25
N ARG A 94 19.44 -2.37 -13.96
CA ARG A 94 20.05 -1.24 -14.67
C ARG A 94 20.01 0.07 -13.88
N ILE A 95 19.34 0.10 -12.72
CA ILE A 95 19.21 1.32 -11.92
C ILE A 95 20.59 1.70 -11.36
N PRO A 96 21.10 2.91 -11.64
CA PRO A 96 22.37 3.37 -11.11
C PRO A 96 22.32 3.51 -9.59
N PHE A 97 23.45 3.23 -8.94
CA PHE A 97 23.57 3.14 -7.49
C PHE A 97 24.73 4.00 -6.98
N ILE A 98 24.44 4.96 -6.09
CA ILE A 98 25.42 5.82 -5.41
C ILE A 98 25.53 5.43 -3.94
N PHE A 99 26.75 5.21 -3.47
CA PHE A 99 27.02 4.99 -2.05
C PHE A 99 27.39 6.29 -1.33
N LEU A 100 26.88 6.45 -0.10
CA LEU A 100 27.32 7.46 0.86
C LEU A 100 28.17 6.75 1.93
N SER A 101 29.47 7.06 2.00
CA SER A 101 30.43 6.35 2.87
C SER A 101 31.11 7.28 3.87
N SER A 102 31.30 6.82 5.11
CA SER A 102 32.05 7.54 6.16
C SER A 102 33.54 7.21 6.18
N ASN A 103 34.02 6.25 5.36
CA ASN A 103 35.41 5.76 5.39
C ASN A 103 36.16 6.02 4.08
N HIS A 104 37.10 6.97 4.10
CA HIS A 104 38.02 7.26 2.99
C HIS A 104 38.96 6.09 2.60
N SER A 105 39.10 5.08 3.45
CA SER A 105 40.06 3.98 3.32
C SER A 105 39.51 2.71 2.66
N SER A 106 38.24 2.68 2.24
CA SER A 106 37.56 1.47 1.76
C SER A 106 37.31 1.42 0.25
N VAL A 107 37.82 2.40 -0.51
CA VAL A 107 37.60 2.53 -1.97
C VAL A 107 38.90 2.84 -2.75
N SER A 108 40.08 2.74 -2.12
CA SER A 108 41.34 2.76 -2.88
C SER A 108 41.50 1.55 -3.82
N ASP A 109 40.62 0.55 -3.72
CA ASP A 109 40.68 -0.70 -4.51
C ASP A 109 39.66 -0.78 -5.67
N PHE A 110 38.87 0.27 -5.93
CA PHE A 110 37.88 0.26 -7.01
C PHE A 110 37.97 1.54 -7.86
N GLY A 111 38.70 1.45 -8.96
CA GLY A 111 39.09 2.55 -9.84
C GLY A 111 37.96 3.51 -10.20
N SER A 112 37.95 4.67 -9.54
CA SER A 112 37.60 5.95 -10.16
C SER A 112 38.89 6.75 -10.23
N ALA A 113 39.33 7.09 -11.44
CA ALA A 113 40.55 7.86 -11.65
C ALA A 113 40.47 9.18 -10.86
N PRO A 114 41.41 9.48 -9.95
CA PRO A 114 41.45 10.77 -9.28
C PRO A 114 41.92 11.85 -10.26
N LEU A 115 41.09 12.86 -10.49
CA LEU A 115 41.57 14.14 -11.02
C LEU A 115 42.24 14.91 -9.87
N THR A 116 43.51 14.57 -9.57
CA THR A 116 44.60 15.42 -9.03
C THR A 116 45.70 14.53 -8.47
N GLY A 117 46.95 14.69 -8.93
CA GLY A 117 48.08 13.82 -8.59
C GLY A 117 48.80 14.08 -7.25
N SER A 118 49.76 13.17 -6.98
CA SER A 118 50.85 13.14 -5.95
C SER A 118 50.66 12.10 -4.81
N GLY A 119 51.53 11.08 -4.74
CA GLY A 119 51.52 9.93 -3.78
C GLY A 119 52.17 10.19 -2.39
N PRO A 120 52.79 9.23 -1.66
CA PRO A 120 52.93 7.76 -1.87
C PRO A 120 52.70 6.84 -0.61
N GLY A 121 52.56 5.52 -0.84
CA GLY A 121 53.20 4.44 -0.04
C GLY A 121 52.47 3.80 1.17
N GLY A 122 52.40 2.45 1.19
CA GLY A 122 52.24 1.65 2.42
C GLY A 122 51.36 0.39 2.29
N GLU A 123 52.00 -0.76 2.05
CA GLU A 123 51.41 -2.11 1.98
C GLU A 123 50.85 -2.59 3.33
N THR A 124 49.76 -3.37 3.31
CA THR A 124 49.60 -4.64 4.06
C THR A 124 48.31 -5.35 3.66
N GLU A 125 48.46 -6.48 2.97
CA GLU A 125 47.40 -7.38 2.51
C GLU A 125 46.84 -8.23 3.67
N THR A 126 45.50 -8.36 3.76
CA THR A 126 44.85 -9.50 4.42
C THR A 126 43.66 -10.02 3.59
N SER A 127 43.98 -11.07 2.81
CA SER A 127 43.24 -12.27 2.40
C SER A 127 41.70 -12.40 2.30
N ASP A 128 40.86 -11.35 2.29
CA ASP A 128 39.39 -11.54 2.12
C ASP A 128 38.71 -10.60 1.10
N GLN A 129 39.48 -10.00 0.16
CA GLN A 129 38.96 -8.96 -0.75
C GLN A 129 39.11 -9.27 -2.26
N SER A 130 39.49 -10.49 -2.64
CA SER A 130 39.78 -10.82 -4.05
C SER A 130 38.62 -11.43 -4.85
N GLU A 131 37.43 -11.65 -4.28
CA GLU A 131 36.28 -12.17 -5.04
C GLU A 131 35.39 -11.08 -5.67
N GLY A 132 35.34 -9.87 -5.10
CA GLY A 132 34.46 -8.80 -5.60
C GLY A 132 34.94 -8.12 -6.89
N LEU A 133 36.24 -8.18 -7.18
CA LEU A 133 36.86 -7.43 -8.27
C LEU A 133 36.83 -8.16 -9.63
N ARG A 134 36.55 -9.48 -9.64
CA ARG A 134 36.53 -10.26 -10.89
C ARG A 134 35.21 -10.19 -11.66
N ASN A 135 34.12 -9.69 -11.06
CA ASN A 135 32.75 -9.80 -11.60
C ASN A 135 32.00 -8.47 -11.86
N GLY A 136 32.65 -7.30 -11.80
CA GLY A 136 32.02 -6.02 -12.19
C GLY A 136 30.93 -5.50 -11.22
N HIS A 137 31.13 -5.66 -9.90
CA HIS A 137 30.08 -5.43 -8.88
C HIS A 137 30.20 -4.14 -8.05
N GLY A 138 31.00 -3.15 -8.45
CA GLY A 138 31.10 -1.85 -7.75
C GLY A 138 29.90 -0.91 -7.97
N PRO A 139 29.66 0.09 -7.09
CA PRO A 139 28.62 1.12 -7.31
C PRO A 139 28.94 1.99 -8.54
N ASP A 140 27.93 2.70 -9.05
CA ASP A 140 28.08 3.61 -10.19
C ASP A 140 28.75 4.95 -9.80
N ASP A 141 28.70 5.30 -8.49
CA ASP A 141 29.49 6.36 -7.86
C ASP A 141 29.56 6.17 -6.32
N CYS A 142 30.49 6.84 -5.65
CA CYS A 142 30.63 6.85 -4.18
C CYS A 142 31.01 8.23 -3.64
N ILE A 143 30.28 8.71 -2.62
CA ILE A 143 30.40 10.04 -2.02
C ILE A 143 30.75 9.91 -0.54
N TYR A 144 31.74 10.69 -0.09
CA TYR A 144 32.20 10.63 1.30
C TYR A 144 31.49 11.63 2.21
N LYS A 145 31.01 11.16 3.37
CA LYS A 145 30.49 12.00 4.46
C LYS A 145 31.68 12.61 5.24
N PRO A 146 31.63 13.90 5.62
CA PRO A 146 30.59 14.88 5.31
C PRO A 146 30.74 15.45 3.89
N PHE A 147 29.62 15.61 3.19
CA PHE A 147 29.56 16.26 1.88
C PHE A 147 28.59 17.43 1.91
N LYS A 148 28.78 18.37 0.99
CA LYS A 148 27.81 19.44 0.73
C LYS A 148 26.70 18.93 -0.18
N MET A 149 25.47 19.42 -0.01
CA MET A 149 24.31 18.97 -0.79
C MET A 149 24.49 19.22 -2.29
N GLU A 150 25.13 20.33 -2.64
CA GLU A 150 25.43 20.70 -4.04
C GLU A 150 26.30 19.64 -4.72
N ASN A 151 27.29 19.08 -4.00
CA ASN A 151 28.17 18.03 -4.53
C ASN A 151 27.41 16.72 -4.79
N LEU A 152 26.44 16.38 -3.93
CA LEU A 152 25.58 15.21 -4.13
C LEU A 152 24.72 15.39 -5.39
N ILE A 153 24.08 16.55 -5.52
CA ILE A 153 23.22 16.89 -6.67
C ILE A 153 24.02 16.82 -7.98
N GLU A 154 25.24 17.38 -8.01
CA GLU A 154 26.11 17.34 -9.19
C GLU A 154 26.46 15.91 -9.59
N ARG A 155 26.77 15.04 -8.61
CA ARG A 155 27.09 13.63 -8.88
C ARG A 155 25.89 12.82 -9.34
N VAL A 156 24.72 13.04 -8.74
CA VAL A 156 23.46 12.42 -9.20
C VAL A 156 23.22 12.78 -10.66
N LYS A 157 23.31 14.06 -11.03
CA LYS A 157 23.16 14.52 -12.42
C LYS A 157 24.21 13.88 -13.35
N ALA A 158 25.47 13.83 -12.92
CA ALA A 158 26.56 13.26 -13.72
C ALA A 158 26.38 11.76 -13.97
N VAL A 159 25.95 10.99 -12.97
CA VAL A 159 25.66 9.55 -13.12
C VAL A 159 24.51 9.33 -14.10
N MET A 160 23.41 10.06 -13.93
CA MET A 160 22.25 9.96 -14.82
C MET A 160 22.59 10.34 -16.27
N ASP A 161 23.38 11.39 -16.47
CA ASP A 161 23.85 11.80 -17.80
C ASP A 161 24.74 10.74 -18.46
N ARG A 162 25.59 10.03 -17.69
CA ARG A 162 26.41 8.93 -18.20
C ARG A 162 25.54 7.75 -18.66
N CYS A 163 24.54 7.39 -17.88
CA CYS A 163 23.58 6.33 -18.22
C CYS A 163 22.82 6.67 -19.51
N ALA A 164 22.26 7.88 -19.61
CA ALA A 164 21.54 8.34 -20.79
C ALA A 164 22.41 8.35 -22.07
N LYS A 165 23.69 8.75 -21.95
CA LYS A 165 24.65 8.73 -23.09
C LYS A 165 25.05 7.32 -23.52
N SER A 166 25.09 6.36 -22.60
CA SER A 166 25.39 4.95 -22.92
C SER A 166 24.26 4.29 -23.70
N GLU A 167 23.00 4.62 -23.39
CA GLU A 167 21.82 4.16 -24.12
C GLU A 167 21.72 4.77 -25.52
N HIS A 168 22.09 6.05 -25.67
CA HIS A 168 22.15 6.73 -26.98
C HIS A 168 23.26 6.20 -27.91
N LYS A 169 24.35 5.67 -27.38
CA LYS A 169 25.45 5.11 -28.19
C LYS A 169 25.13 3.71 -28.72
N GLN A 170 24.31 2.94 -27.99
CA GLN A 170 23.79 1.66 -28.46
C GLN A 170 22.74 1.84 -29.57
N SER A 171 21.86 2.84 -29.46
CA SER A 171 20.86 3.13 -30.51
C SER A 171 21.48 3.71 -31.81
N HIS A 172 22.51 4.56 -31.72
CA HIS A 172 23.15 5.13 -32.90
C HIS A 172 23.99 4.14 -33.73
N THR A 173 24.40 3.01 -33.15
CA THR A 173 25.14 1.96 -33.88
C THR A 173 24.20 1.13 -34.76
N GLU A 174 22.93 1.02 -34.38
CA GLU A 174 21.87 0.33 -35.15
C GLU A 174 21.23 1.25 -36.23
N LEU A 175 21.26 2.58 -36.03
CA LEU A 175 20.61 3.57 -36.90
C LEU A 175 21.42 4.03 -38.14
N ASN A 176 22.68 3.59 -38.31
CA ASN A 176 23.51 3.96 -39.47
C ASN A 176 23.59 2.89 -40.58
N ALA A 177 22.82 1.80 -40.48
CA ALA A 177 22.79 0.75 -41.52
C ALA A 177 21.79 1.03 -42.66
N ASP A 178 20.80 1.91 -42.49
CA ASP A 178 19.71 2.10 -43.47
C ASP A 178 19.70 3.49 -44.12
N LYS A 179 20.69 3.75 -44.99
CA LYS A 179 20.55 4.78 -46.04
C LYS A 179 21.17 4.30 -47.35
N ASN A 180 20.51 3.38 -48.03
CA ASN A 180 20.54 3.34 -49.49
C ASN A 180 19.26 2.68 -50.02
N PRO A 181 18.55 3.28 -50.98
CA PRO A 181 17.28 2.74 -51.46
C PRO A 181 17.57 1.79 -52.62
N MET A 182 17.52 0.46 -52.45
CA MET A 182 17.46 -0.43 -53.61
C MET A 182 16.83 -1.81 -53.39
N ASN A 183 15.80 -2.02 -54.21
CA ASN A 183 15.43 -3.18 -55.03
C ASN A 183 15.17 -4.57 -54.44
N ILE A 184 13.98 -5.07 -54.79
CA ILE A 184 13.29 -6.29 -54.35
C ILE A 184 13.84 -7.60 -54.98
N THR A 185 15.03 -7.62 -55.59
CA THR A 185 15.46 -8.79 -56.41
C THR A 185 16.68 -9.59 -55.94
N ASP A 186 17.39 -9.21 -54.87
CA ASP A 186 18.72 -9.82 -54.62
C ASP A 186 18.83 -10.78 -53.41
N ILE A 187 17.73 -11.27 -52.84
CA ILE A 187 17.78 -12.32 -51.80
C ILE A 187 17.40 -13.68 -52.40
N VAL A 188 18.17 -14.11 -53.38
CA VAL A 188 18.34 -15.53 -53.70
C VAL A 188 19.86 -15.71 -53.83
N ASN A 189 20.41 -16.56 -52.96
CA ASN A 189 21.81 -17.00 -52.84
C ASN A 189 22.51 -16.45 -51.60
N GLU A 190 22.45 -17.24 -50.52
CA GLU A 190 23.67 -17.76 -49.88
C GLU A 190 23.24 -18.89 -48.91
N GLU A 191 23.28 -20.12 -49.44
CA GLU A 191 23.45 -21.31 -48.63
C GLU A 191 24.89 -21.32 -48.09
N GLY A 192 25.08 -21.51 -46.78
CA GLY A 192 26.41 -21.78 -46.25
C GLY A 192 26.54 -21.70 -44.73
N ALA A 193 26.86 -22.86 -44.12
CA ALA A 193 27.41 -23.07 -42.77
C ALA A 193 26.44 -23.00 -41.57
N VAL A 194 25.79 -24.13 -41.30
CA VAL A 194 25.23 -24.45 -39.97
C VAL A 194 26.33 -25.07 -39.12
N GLY A 195 26.83 -24.31 -38.14
CA GLY A 195 27.55 -24.86 -36.99
C GLY A 195 26.57 -25.21 -35.86
N GLU A 196 26.91 -26.19 -35.04
CA GLU A 196 26.07 -26.77 -33.97
C GLU A 196 25.58 -25.78 -32.88
N GLU A 197 26.03 -24.51 -32.89
CA GLU A 197 25.48 -23.43 -32.04
C GLU A 197 24.18 -22.79 -32.60
N GLY A 198 23.79 -23.09 -33.85
CA GLY A 198 22.58 -22.56 -34.49
C GLY A 198 21.27 -23.17 -33.99
N SER A 199 21.32 -24.34 -33.32
CA SER A 199 20.12 -25.05 -32.85
C SER A 199 19.49 -24.38 -31.62
N GLU A 200 20.29 -23.84 -30.71
CA GLU A 200 19.81 -23.15 -29.50
C GLU A 200 19.21 -21.77 -29.80
N VAL A 201 19.72 -21.10 -30.82
CA VAL A 201 19.22 -19.78 -31.25
C VAL A 201 17.93 -19.94 -32.06
N ALA A 202 17.79 -21.01 -32.86
CA ALA A 202 16.56 -21.32 -33.58
C ALA A 202 15.40 -21.70 -32.64
N GLU A 203 15.67 -22.44 -31.55
CA GLU A 203 14.65 -22.74 -30.53
C GLU A 203 14.18 -21.49 -29.75
N ARG A 204 15.08 -20.54 -29.47
CA ARG A 204 14.74 -19.28 -28.79
C ARG A 204 13.89 -18.32 -29.63
N VAL A 205 13.98 -18.40 -30.96
CA VAL A 205 13.15 -17.58 -31.86
C VAL A 205 11.76 -18.20 -32.07
N LEU A 206 11.62 -19.51 -31.85
CA LEU A 206 10.36 -20.24 -32.04
C LEU A 206 9.52 -20.36 -30.75
N ASN A 207 10.12 -20.29 -29.55
CA ASN A 207 9.36 -20.38 -28.30
C ASN A 207 9.89 -19.44 -27.19
N PRO A 208 9.37 -18.22 -27.05
CA PRO A 208 9.89 -17.22 -26.10
C PRO A 208 9.52 -17.47 -24.62
N PHE A 209 8.90 -18.61 -24.28
CA PHE A 209 8.30 -18.85 -22.95
C PHE A 209 8.81 -20.10 -22.21
N THR A 210 10.09 -20.43 -22.34
CA THR A 210 10.71 -21.60 -21.66
C THR A 210 10.99 -21.40 -20.16
N HIS A 211 10.69 -20.23 -19.58
CA HIS A 211 10.75 -20.01 -18.13
C HIS A 211 9.35 -19.87 -17.53
N ILE A 212 8.89 -20.93 -16.86
CA ILE A 212 7.60 -20.98 -16.16
C ILE A 212 7.72 -20.23 -14.83
N PRO A 213 7.06 -19.07 -14.63
CA PRO A 213 6.93 -18.48 -13.30
C PRO A 213 6.00 -19.36 -12.42
N PRO A 214 6.12 -19.30 -11.07
CA PRO A 214 5.28 -20.09 -10.19
C PRO A 214 3.79 -19.82 -10.45
N VAL A 215 3.01 -20.91 -10.40
CA VAL A 215 1.55 -21.02 -10.58
C VAL A 215 0.82 -19.68 -10.44
N GLU A 216 0.28 -19.21 -11.56
CA GLU A 216 -0.43 -17.93 -11.72
C GLU A 216 -1.71 -17.94 -10.86
N ARG A 217 -1.64 -17.45 -9.61
CA ARG A 217 -2.84 -17.05 -8.86
C ARG A 217 -3.47 -15.91 -9.64
N VAL A 218 -4.79 -15.97 -9.90
CA VAL A 218 -5.51 -14.86 -10.53
C VAL A 218 -5.23 -13.58 -9.73
N LEU A 219 -4.33 -12.75 -10.23
CA LEU A 219 -4.11 -11.40 -9.72
C LEU A 219 -5.39 -10.65 -10.04
N ASN A 220 -6.14 -10.35 -8.97
CA ASN A 220 -7.28 -9.45 -8.95
C ASN A 220 -8.21 -9.51 -10.18
N PRO A 221 -9.28 -10.33 -10.17
CA PRO A 221 -10.27 -10.40 -11.26
C PRO A 221 -11.04 -9.09 -11.53
N PHE A 222 -10.70 -8.00 -10.85
CA PHE A 222 -11.21 -6.64 -11.08
C PHE A 222 -10.22 -5.72 -11.81
N ALA A 223 -9.00 -6.19 -12.10
CA ALA A 223 -8.06 -5.48 -12.98
C ALA A 223 -8.47 -5.52 -14.47
N HIS A 224 -9.55 -6.24 -14.78
CA HIS A 224 -10.13 -6.40 -16.10
C HIS A 224 -10.84 -5.11 -16.57
N ILE A 225 -10.12 -4.27 -17.30
CA ILE A 225 -10.63 -3.06 -17.97
C ILE A 225 -11.24 -3.48 -19.32
N PRO A 226 -12.30 -2.83 -19.83
CA PRO A 226 -12.79 -3.13 -21.17
C PRO A 226 -11.67 -2.97 -22.21
N PRO A 227 -11.63 -3.79 -23.27
CA PRO A 227 -10.60 -3.68 -24.29
C PRO A 227 -10.56 -2.28 -24.90
N HIS A 228 -9.36 -1.70 -25.01
CA HIS A 228 -9.17 -0.37 -25.58
C HIS A 228 -9.69 -0.35 -27.04
N PRO A 229 -10.50 0.67 -27.45
CA PRO A 229 -11.06 0.72 -28.79
C PRO A 229 -10.02 0.61 -29.91
N ASP A 230 -8.84 1.22 -29.73
CA ASP A 230 -7.77 1.18 -30.74
C ASP A 230 -7.17 -0.22 -30.90
N PHE A 231 -7.06 -0.98 -29.82
CA PHE A 231 -6.62 -2.37 -29.88
C PHE A 231 -7.61 -3.22 -30.67
N LEU A 232 -8.91 -3.08 -30.40
CA LEU A 232 -9.95 -3.79 -31.15
C LEU A 232 -9.97 -3.39 -32.63
N ASN A 233 -9.81 -2.11 -32.93
CA ASN A 233 -9.72 -1.60 -34.30
C ASN A 233 -8.51 -2.17 -35.04
N MET A 234 -7.37 -2.34 -34.35
CA MET A 234 -6.19 -2.98 -34.92
C MET A 234 -6.46 -4.45 -35.27
N LEU A 235 -7.05 -5.24 -34.36
CA LEU A 235 -7.39 -6.64 -34.65
C LEU A 235 -8.33 -6.75 -35.86
N ARG A 236 -9.31 -5.84 -35.98
CA ARG A 236 -10.22 -5.79 -37.13
C ARG A 236 -9.51 -5.48 -38.45
N ARG A 237 -8.46 -4.66 -38.44
CA ARG A 237 -7.63 -4.42 -39.63
C ARG A 237 -6.88 -5.69 -40.05
N PHE A 238 -6.46 -6.52 -39.10
CA PHE A 238 -5.77 -7.78 -39.42
C PHE A 238 -6.71 -8.79 -40.06
N GLU A 239 -7.96 -8.86 -39.57
CA GLU A 239 -9.03 -9.65 -40.18
C GLU A 239 -9.33 -9.18 -41.61
N GLN A 240 -9.55 -7.88 -41.82
CA GLN A 240 -9.81 -7.30 -43.15
C GLN A 240 -8.64 -7.50 -44.14
N GLY A 241 -7.41 -7.39 -43.64
CA GLY A 241 -6.20 -7.59 -44.43
C GLY A 241 -5.81 -9.05 -44.65
N ARG A 242 -6.55 -10.01 -44.08
CA ARG A 242 -6.24 -11.46 -44.09
C ARG A 242 -4.80 -11.76 -43.64
N LEU A 243 -4.31 -11.05 -42.64
CA LEU A 243 -2.91 -11.17 -42.21
C LEU A 243 -2.66 -12.52 -41.50
N SER A 244 -1.49 -13.10 -41.75
CA SER A 244 -0.99 -14.30 -41.05
C SER A 244 0.29 -13.96 -40.31
N GLY A 245 0.36 -14.25 -39.02
CA GLY A 245 1.49 -13.87 -38.17
C GLY A 245 1.17 -13.88 -36.69
N VAL A 246 2.12 -13.43 -35.89
CA VAL A 246 1.95 -13.26 -34.44
C VAL A 246 1.92 -11.78 -34.08
N LEU A 247 0.94 -11.41 -33.28
CA LEU A 247 0.88 -10.14 -32.58
C LEU A 247 1.42 -10.35 -31.17
N THR A 248 2.59 -9.82 -30.88
CA THR A 248 3.14 -9.80 -29.51
C THR A 248 2.75 -8.47 -28.85
N VAL A 249 2.25 -8.58 -27.62
CA VAL A 249 1.91 -7.41 -26.82
C VAL A 249 2.93 -7.31 -25.69
N SER A 250 3.99 -6.55 -25.95
CA SER A 250 5.05 -6.27 -24.99
C SER A 250 4.57 -5.29 -23.91
N GLU A 251 5.22 -5.29 -22.74
CA GLU A 251 4.93 -4.41 -21.58
C GLU A 251 3.64 -4.68 -20.79
N ARG A 252 3.16 -5.91 -20.82
CA ARG A 252 2.16 -6.41 -19.87
C ARG A 252 2.82 -7.07 -18.65
N PRO A 253 2.15 -7.14 -17.48
CA PRO A 253 2.66 -7.87 -16.32
C PRO A 253 3.00 -9.32 -16.64
N LEU A 254 2.24 -9.91 -17.58
CA LEU A 254 2.46 -11.23 -18.12
C LEU A 254 2.61 -11.15 -19.64
N PRO A 255 3.55 -11.88 -20.24
CA PRO A 255 3.71 -11.88 -21.69
C PRO A 255 2.43 -12.33 -22.40
N ALA A 256 2.12 -11.70 -23.53
CA ALA A 256 0.93 -12.00 -24.31
C ALA A 256 1.20 -12.08 -25.81
N ALA A 257 0.56 -13.03 -26.47
CA ALA A 257 0.63 -13.20 -27.92
C ALA A 257 -0.70 -13.67 -28.50
N ILE A 258 -1.03 -13.19 -29.71
CA ILE A 258 -2.19 -13.63 -30.49
C ILE A 258 -1.68 -14.05 -31.87
N TRP A 259 -2.01 -15.26 -32.30
CA TRP A 259 -1.67 -15.76 -33.63
C TRP A 259 -2.84 -15.62 -34.58
N PHE A 260 -2.53 -15.18 -35.79
CA PHE A 260 -3.45 -14.98 -36.89
C PHE A 260 -3.07 -15.89 -38.06
N GLU A 261 -4.07 -16.45 -38.73
CA GLU A 261 -3.95 -17.16 -39.99
C GLU A 261 -5.08 -16.72 -40.92
N GLU A 262 -4.72 -16.15 -42.08
CA GLU A 262 -5.64 -15.56 -43.05
C GLU A 262 -6.65 -14.58 -42.42
N GLY A 263 -6.19 -13.81 -41.42
CA GLY A 263 -7.01 -12.84 -40.68
C GLY A 263 -7.81 -13.42 -39.51
N SER A 264 -7.83 -14.74 -39.34
CA SER A 264 -8.55 -15.40 -38.23
C SER A 264 -7.64 -15.62 -37.03
N VAL A 265 -8.14 -15.41 -35.81
CA VAL A 265 -7.39 -15.74 -34.58
C VAL A 265 -7.39 -17.25 -34.38
N VAL A 266 -6.20 -17.87 -34.40
CA VAL A 266 -6.03 -19.33 -34.29
C VAL A 266 -5.49 -19.79 -32.95
N SER A 267 -4.78 -18.93 -32.23
CA SER A 267 -4.24 -19.22 -30.90
C SER A 267 -3.97 -17.93 -30.12
N ALA A 268 -3.94 -18.03 -28.80
CA ALA A 268 -3.55 -16.94 -27.92
C ALA A 268 -2.84 -17.47 -26.66
N VAL A 269 -1.92 -16.70 -26.12
CA VAL A 269 -1.17 -16.99 -24.88
C VAL A 269 -1.12 -15.75 -24.01
N HIS A 270 -1.31 -15.91 -22.70
CA HIS A 270 -1.18 -14.87 -21.67
C HIS A 270 -0.59 -15.51 -20.41
N GLY A 271 0.66 -15.21 -20.11
CA GLY A 271 1.41 -15.91 -19.06
C GLY A 271 1.44 -17.43 -19.30
N ASN A 272 0.91 -18.21 -18.35
CA ASN A 272 0.82 -19.68 -18.46
C ASN A 272 -0.52 -20.14 -19.06
N THR A 273 -1.37 -19.20 -19.49
CA THR A 273 -2.71 -19.48 -20.00
C THR A 273 -2.70 -19.50 -21.53
N VAL A 274 -3.48 -20.39 -22.14
CA VAL A 274 -3.62 -20.54 -23.60
C VAL A 274 -5.08 -20.51 -24.07
N GLY A 275 -5.30 -20.29 -25.37
CA GLY A 275 -6.61 -20.36 -26.03
C GLY A 275 -7.56 -19.21 -25.70
N LYS A 276 -8.89 -19.46 -25.76
CA LYS A 276 -9.91 -18.42 -25.51
C LYS A 276 -9.75 -17.73 -24.14
N LYS A 277 -9.34 -18.49 -23.11
CA LYS A 277 -9.08 -17.93 -21.78
C LYS A 277 -7.96 -16.89 -21.82
N ALA A 278 -6.86 -17.18 -22.50
CA ALA A 278 -5.78 -16.24 -22.70
C ALA A 278 -6.25 -15.02 -23.50
N LEU A 279 -6.99 -15.25 -24.58
CA LEU A 279 -7.53 -14.17 -25.42
C LEU A 279 -8.42 -13.19 -24.63
N TYR A 280 -9.29 -13.69 -23.76
CA TYR A 280 -10.17 -12.83 -22.95
C TYR A 280 -9.40 -12.09 -21.86
N ARG A 281 -8.38 -12.72 -21.26
CA ARG A 281 -7.45 -12.02 -20.37
C ARG A 281 -6.70 -10.90 -21.10
N ILE A 282 -6.29 -11.14 -22.36
CA ILE A 282 -5.65 -10.10 -23.19
C ILE A 282 -6.60 -8.95 -23.48
N PHE A 283 -7.89 -9.20 -23.76
CA PHE A 283 -8.90 -8.15 -23.92
C PHE A 283 -9.10 -7.32 -22.66
N SER A 284 -8.91 -7.93 -21.50
CA SER A 284 -9.16 -7.32 -20.20
C SER A 284 -7.98 -6.56 -19.60
N ASP A 285 -6.75 -6.92 -19.98
CA ASP A 285 -5.53 -6.23 -19.55
C ASP A 285 -5.41 -4.92 -20.35
N SER A 286 -5.53 -3.78 -19.67
CA SER A 286 -5.36 -2.45 -20.28
C SER A 286 -3.96 -2.31 -20.88
N ILE A 287 -3.91 -1.91 -22.14
CA ILE A 287 -2.73 -1.27 -22.72
C ILE A 287 -2.74 0.15 -22.15
N SER A 288 -1.77 0.52 -21.32
CA SER A 288 -1.66 1.91 -20.84
C SER A 288 -1.32 2.82 -22.03
N GLU A 289 -1.68 4.10 -21.98
CA GLU A 289 -1.30 5.09 -23.00
C GLU A 289 0.22 5.25 -23.17
N GLN A 290 1.02 4.68 -22.26
CA GLN A 290 2.48 4.66 -22.28
C GLN A 290 3.08 3.31 -22.71
N SER A 291 2.24 2.30 -23.03
CA SER A 291 2.71 0.96 -23.42
C SER A 291 3.28 0.97 -24.84
N ALA A 292 4.41 0.31 -25.04
CA ALA A 292 5.01 0.11 -26.36
C ALA A 292 4.00 -0.44 -27.39
N GLU A 293 4.06 0.05 -28.63
CA GLU A 293 3.15 -0.36 -29.70
C GLU A 293 3.15 -1.90 -29.90
N PRO A 294 1.98 -2.52 -30.12
CA PRO A 294 1.89 -3.95 -30.43
C PRO A 294 2.77 -4.29 -31.65
N ARG A 295 3.58 -5.36 -31.54
CA ARG A 295 4.48 -5.76 -32.63
C ARG A 295 3.88 -6.94 -33.40
N PHE A 296 3.70 -6.76 -34.70
CA PHE A 296 3.26 -7.84 -35.59
C PHE A 296 4.44 -8.41 -36.37
N LYS A 297 4.61 -9.72 -36.33
CA LYS A 297 5.62 -10.44 -37.13
C LYS A 297 4.91 -11.43 -38.05
N VAL A 298 5.13 -11.30 -39.35
CA VAL A 298 4.65 -12.26 -40.35
C VAL A 298 5.38 -13.58 -40.12
N GLN A 299 4.63 -14.61 -39.77
CA GLN A 299 5.14 -15.95 -39.56
C GLN A 299 4.02 -17.00 -39.68
N PRO A 300 4.28 -18.19 -40.24
CA PRO A 300 3.30 -19.27 -40.26
C PRO A 300 3.06 -19.79 -38.84
N PHE A 301 1.80 -20.14 -38.53
CA PHE A 301 1.46 -20.83 -37.29
C PHE A 301 1.48 -22.34 -37.54
N THR A 302 2.37 -23.06 -36.85
CA THR A 302 2.60 -24.50 -37.05
C THR A 302 2.13 -25.36 -35.88
N GLU A 303 1.51 -24.78 -34.86
CA GLU A 303 1.03 -25.48 -33.67
C GLU A 303 -0.48 -25.77 -33.72
N GLU A 304 -1.00 -26.35 -32.64
CA GLU A 304 -2.43 -26.66 -32.48
C GLU A 304 -3.26 -25.36 -32.37
N LYS A 305 -4.34 -25.29 -33.16
CA LYS A 305 -5.29 -24.18 -33.09
C LYS A 305 -6.12 -24.32 -31.81
N THR A 306 -6.03 -23.33 -30.92
CA THR A 306 -6.70 -23.34 -29.61
C THR A 306 -7.85 -22.35 -29.51
N VAL A 307 -8.07 -21.56 -30.57
CA VAL A 307 -9.14 -20.58 -30.68
C VAL A 307 -9.92 -20.83 -31.97
N GLU A 308 -11.25 -20.85 -31.84
CA GLU A 308 -12.18 -21.01 -32.96
C GLU A 308 -13.27 -19.92 -32.87
N GLY A 309 -13.75 -19.49 -34.03
CA GLY A 309 -14.77 -18.45 -34.19
C GLY A 309 -14.24 -17.22 -34.94
N SER A 310 -15.18 -16.40 -35.45
CA SER A 310 -14.81 -15.11 -36.05
C SER A 310 -14.31 -14.13 -34.99
N LEU A 311 -13.52 -13.14 -35.40
CA LEU A 311 -13.00 -12.14 -34.46
C LEU A 311 -14.13 -11.39 -33.75
N ASN A 312 -15.21 -11.06 -34.47
CA ASN A 312 -16.37 -10.38 -33.89
C ASN A 312 -17.08 -11.24 -32.83
N GLU A 313 -17.29 -12.54 -33.10
CA GLU A 313 -17.86 -13.47 -32.11
C GLU A 313 -16.98 -13.56 -30.87
N LEU A 314 -15.65 -13.65 -31.04
CA LEU A 314 -14.70 -13.72 -29.94
C LEU A 314 -14.71 -12.44 -29.09
N ILE A 315 -14.78 -11.27 -29.71
CA ILE A 315 -14.88 -9.98 -29.02
C ILE A 315 -16.20 -9.88 -28.25
N GLU A 316 -17.33 -10.24 -28.87
CA GLU A 316 -18.64 -10.21 -28.23
C GLU A 316 -18.78 -11.22 -27.08
N GLU A 317 -18.29 -12.45 -27.26
CA GLU A 317 -18.26 -13.49 -26.23
C GLU A 317 -17.37 -13.03 -25.07
N GLY A 318 -16.12 -12.63 -25.36
CA GLY A 318 -15.16 -12.19 -24.35
C GLY A 318 -15.64 -10.97 -23.55
N SER A 319 -16.14 -9.94 -24.22
CA SER A 319 -16.66 -8.74 -23.55
C SER A 319 -17.83 -9.07 -22.62
N ARG A 320 -18.72 -9.98 -23.03
CA ARG A 320 -19.87 -10.42 -22.23
C ARG A 320 -19.44 -11.25 -21.02
N GLU A 321 -18.45 -12.13 -21.17
CA GLU A 321 -17.90 -12.92 -20.06
C GLU A 321 -17.17 -12.02 -19.06
N ILE A 322 -16.33 -11.09 -19.53
CA ILE A 322 -15.63 -10.11 -18.68
C ILE A 322 -16.63 -9.27 -17.88
N ALA A 323 -17.67 -8.73 -18.53
CA ALA A 323 -18.69 -7.93 -17.85
C ALA A 323 -19.38 -8.70 -16.71
N LYS A 324 -19.82 -9.95 -16.97
CA LYS A 324 -20.47 -10.78 -15.95
C LYS A 324 -19.52 -11.22 -14.84
N PHE A 325 -18.26 -11.47 -15.17
CA PHE A 325 -17.26 -11.86 -14.19
C PHE A 325 -16.92 -10.71 -13.23
N ARG A 326 -16.98 -9.46 -13.70
CA ARG A 326 -16.81 -8.24 -12.88
C ARG A 326 -17.95 -7.96 -11.89
N GLU A 327 -19.13 -8.53 -12.09
CA GLU A 327 -20.26 -8.38 -11.14
C GLU A 327 -20.04 -9.16 -9.83
N LEU A 328 -19.04 -10.07 -9.80
CA LEU A 328 -18.74 -10.88 -8.63
C LEU A 328 -18.06 -10.03 -7.53
N LYS A 329 -18.13 -10.46 -6.27
CA LYS A 329 -17.40 -9.78 -5.16
C LYS A 329 -15.96 -10.29 -5.06
N PRO A 330 -14.95 -9.45 -4.73
CA PRO A 330 -13.57 -9.92 -4.55
C PRO A 330 -13.39 -11.08 -3.57
N ALA A 331 -14.12 -11.05 -2.46
CA ALA A 331 -14.13 -12.12 -1.46
C ALA A 331 -14.55 -13.50 -2.00
N THR A 332 -15.23 -13.55 -3.15
CA THR A 332 -15.66 -14.81 -3.79
C THR A 332 -14.46 -15.67 -4.18
N PHE A 333 -13.36 -15.06 -4.62
CA PHE A 333 -12.18 -15.79 -5.10
C PHE A 333 -11.31 -16.35 -3.97
N GLU A 334 -11.39 -15.71 -2.80
CA GLU A 334 -10.75 -16.13 -1.55
C GLU A 334 -11.58 -17.16 -0.78
N SER A 335 -12.78 -17.49 -1.27
CA SER A 335 -13.66 -18.45 -0.61
C SER A 335 -13.10 -19.87 -0.75
N PRO A 336 -12.86 -20.61 0.36
CA PRO A 336 -12.53 -22.02 0.27
C PRO A 336 -13.73 -22.84 -0.22
N VAL A 337 -13.42 -23.96 -0.85
CA VAL A 337 -14.35 -24.91 -1.40
C VAL A 337 -14.10 -26.26 -0.74
N THR A 338 -15.16 -26.90 -0.28
CA THR A 338 -15.11 -28.28 0.23
C THR A 338 -16.10 -29.14 -0.54
N ILE A 339 -15.72 -30.38 -0.81
CA ILE A 339 -16.55 -31.35 -1.53
C ILE A 339 -17.37 -32.13 -0.51
N ASN A 340 -18.69 -32.17 -0.69
CA ASN A 340 -19.54 -33.09 0.04
C ASN A 340 -19.47 -34.48 -0.61
N GLU A 341 -18.48 -35.27 -0.20
CA GLU A 341 -18.21 -36.61 -0.77
C GLU A 341 -19.39 -37.58 -0.55
N GLU A 342 -20.14 -37.44 0.53
CA GLU A 342 -21.32 -38.30 0.79
C GLU A 342 -22.45 -38.01 -0.20
N PHE A 343 -22.75 -36.72 -0.43
CA PHE A 343 -23.76 -36.30 -1.39
C PHE A 343 -23.33 -36.59 -2.83
N LEU A 344 -22.03 -36.42 -3.12
CA LEU A 344 -21.43 -36.70 -4.42
C LEU A 344 -21.61 -38.17 -4.83
N ARG A 345 -21.43 -39.12 -3.89
CA ARG A 345 -21.63 -40.55 -4.14
C ARG A 345 -23.08 -40.92 -4.43
N LYS A 346 -24.04 -40.16 -3.90
CA LYS A 346 -25.48 -40.43 -4.00
C LYS A 346 -26.15 -39.76 -5.21
N THR A 347 -25.49 -38.79 -5.86
CA THR A 347 -26.10 -37.97 -6.90
C THR A 347 -25.74 -38.44 -8.31
N SER A 348 -26.75 -38.64 -9.17
CA SER A 348 -26.57 -38.93 -10.61
C SER A 348 -26.42 -37.66 -11.46
N LYS A 349 -26.51 -36.47 -10.85
CA LYS A 349 -26.58 -35.15 -11.52
C LYS A 349 -25.30 -34.74 -12.28
N LEU A 350 -24.23 -35.52 -12.17
CA LEU A 350 -22.92 -35.25 -12.80
C LEU A 350 -22.64 -36.12 -14.04
N ASN A 351 -23.47 -37.15 -14.27
CA ASN A 351 -23.28 -38.06 -15.39
C ASN A 351 -23.34 -37.30 -16.72
N GLY A 352 -22.33 -37.48 -17.57
CA GLY A 352 -22.26 -36.86 -18.89
C GLY A 352 -21.94 -35.36 -18.92
N ARG A 353 -21.44 -34.77 -17.82
CA ARG A 353 -21.11 -33.33 -17.75
C ARG A 353 -19.61 -33.10 -17.56
N PRO A 354 -18.79 -33.15 -18.63
CA PRO A 354 -17.33 -33.10 -18.53
C PRO A 354 -16.80 -31.84 -17.85
N GLY A 355 -17.41 -30.67 -18.10
CA GLY A 355 -17.01 -29.42 -17.43
C GLY A 355 -17.20 -29.44 -15.91
N LEU A 356 -18.26 -30.08 -15.41
CA LEU A 356 -18.47 -30.23 -13.96
C LEU A 356 -17.46 -31.22 -13.35
N ASN A 357 -17.19 -32.32 -14.04
CA ASN A 357 -16.20 -33.31 -13.60
C ASN A 357 -14.78 -32.72 -13.56
N HIS A 358 -14.45 -31.86 -14.52
CA HIS A 358 -13.20 -31.11 -14.55
C HIS A 358 -13.06 -30.20 -13.33
N ILE A 359 -14.07 -29.37 -13.03
CA ILE A 359 -14.05 -28.50 -11.84
C ILE A 359 -13.99 -29.30 -10.54
N LEU A 360 -14.71 -30.43 -10.43
CA LEU A 360 -14.60 -31.30 -9.25
C LEU A 360 -13.20 -31.90 -9.08
N SER A 361 -12.54 -32.26 -10.18
CA SER A 361 -11.17 -32.76 -10.14
C SER A 361 -10.18 -31.70 -9.66
N LEU A 362 -10.41 -30.43 -10.02
CA LEU A 362 -9.62 -29.29 -9.54
C LEU A 362 -9.93 -28.96 -8.08
N ALA A 363 -11.20 -28.99 -7.67
CA ALA A 363 -11.61 -28.76 -6.28
C ALA A 363 -11.04 -29.81 -5.29
N ARG A 364 -10.59 -30.97 -5.77
CA ARG A 364 -9.84 -31.95 -4.97
C ARG A 364 -8.37 -31.57 -4.75
N LYS A 365 -7.81 -30.75 -5.64
CA LYS A 365 -6.40 -30.35 -5.63
C LYS A 365 -6.18 -28.94 -5.08
N TYR A 366 -7.15 -28.06 -5.28
CA TYR A 366 -7.09 -26.65 -4.93
C TYR A 366 -8.28 -26.31 -4.03
N SER A 367 -8.01 -25.62 -2.92
CA SER A 367 -9.01 -25.30 -1.91
C SER A 367 -9.71 -23.97 -2.14
N LEU A 368 -9.14 -23.03 -2.92
CA LEU A 368 -9.73 -21.71 -3.15
C LEU A 368 -10.45 -21.62 -4.50
N VAL A 369 -11.56 -20.86 -4.55
CA VAL A 369 -12.28 -20.58 -5.81
C VAL A 369 -11.35 -19.97 -6.86
N GLY A 370 -10.53 -18.99 -6.47
CA GLY A 370 -9.59 -18.33 -7.39
C GLY A 370 -8.57 -19.30 -8.00
N ASP A 371 -8.02 -20.21 -7.20
CA ASP A 371 -7.07 -21.22 -7.67
C ASP A 371 -7.75 -22.22 -8.62
N ILE A 372 -8.96 -22.68 -8.30
CA ILE A 372 -9.73 -23.59 -9.17
C ILE A 372 -10.03 -22.92 -10.52
N VAL A 373 -10.42 -21.65 -10.50
CA VAL A 373 -10.69 -20.86 -11.72
C VAL A 373 -9.38 -20.66 -12.51
N ALA A 374 -8.28 -20.30 -11.86
CA ALA A 374 -6.97 -20.14 -12.49
C ALA A 374 -6.50 -21.41 -13.21
N MET A 375 -6.62 -22.55 -12.55
CA MET A 375 -6.14 -23.85 -13.04
C MET A 375 -7.10 -24.51 -14.03
N SER A 376 -8.28 -23.93 -14.26
CA SER A 376 -9.22 -24.45 -15.24
C SER A 376 -8.78 -24.18 -16.68
N ARG A 377 -8.94 -25.18 -17.55
CA ARG A 377 -8.77 -25.04 -19.02
C ARG A 377 -9.92 -24.29 -19.70
N MET A 378 -10.99 -24.00 -18.96
CA MET A 378 -12.14 -23.23 -19.42
C MET A 378 -11.88 -21.73 -19.21
N THR A 379 -12.66 -20.86 -19.85
CA THR A 379 -12.61 -19.42 -19.55
C THR A 379 -12.94 -19.17 -18.07
N ASP A 380 -12.43 -18.07 -17.50
CA ASP A 380 -12.59 -17.78 -16.08
C ASP A 380 -14.07 -17.74 -15.66
N PHE A 381 -14.92 -17.14 -16.50
CA PHE A 381 -16.36 -17.10 -16.28
C PHE A 381 -17.04 -18.47 -16.40
N GLN A 382 -16.65 -19.29 -17.38
CA GLN A 382 -17.20 -20.65 -17.53
C GLN A 382 -16.83 -21.55 -16.35
N ALA A 383 -15.57 -21.50 -15.89
CA ALA A 383 -15.10 -22.21 -14.72
C ALA A 383 -15.91 -21.80 -13.47
N TYR A 384 -16.08 -20.50 -13.27
CA TYR A 384 -16.90 -19.96 -12.19
C TYR A 384 -18.36 -20.43 -12.27
N ARG A 385 -18.99 -20.41 -13.45
CA ARG A 385 -20.37 -20.87 -13.63
C ARG A 385 -20.57 -22.33 -13.23
N HIS A 386 -19.61 -23.19 -13.56
CA HIS A 386 -19.64 -24.60 -13.14
C HIS A 386 -19.44 -24.75 -11.63
N LEU A 387 -18.52 -23.99 -11.04
CA LEU A 387 -18.31 -23.97 -9.60
C LEU A 387 -19.57 -23.51 -8.87
N PHE A 388 -20.17 -22.40 -9.30
CA PHE A 388 -21.44 -21.87 -8.77
C PHE A 388 -22.57 -22.89 -8.88
N TYR A 389 -22.68 -23.61 -10.01
CA TYR A 389 -23.66 -24.68 -10.15
C TYR A 389 -23.46 -25.79 -9.11
N LEU A 390 -22.23 -26.26 -8.92
CA LEU A 390 -21.92 -27.31 -7.95
C LEU A 390 -22.22 -26.88 -6.51
N VAL A 391 -21.96 -25.62 -6.18
CA VAL A 391 -22.35 -25.01 -4.89
C VAL A 391 -23.86 -24.98 -4.73
N LYS A 392 -24.59 -24.50 -5.74
CA LYS A 392 -26.06 -24.46 -5.74
C LYS A 392 -26.69 -25.86 -5.62
N GLN A 393 -26.02 -26.89 -6.13
CA GLN A 393 -26.47 -28.29 -5.99
C GLN A 393 -26.11 -28.91 -4.63
N GLY A 394 -25.35 -28.23 -3.77
CA GLY A 394 -24.86 -28.78 -2.50
C GLY A 394 -23.76 -29.84 -2.64
N ILE A 395 -23.20 -30.00 -3.84
CA ILE A 395 -22.07 -30.90 -4.11
C ILE A 395 -20.78 -30.28 -3.60
N LEU A 396 -20.64 -28.97 -3.82
CA LEU A 396 -19.61 -28.16 -3.19
C LEU A 396 -20.26 -27.31 -2.09
N THR A 397 -19.52 -27.08 -1.03
CA THR A 397 -19.80 -25.99 -0.08
C THR A 397 -18.72 -24.94 -0.31
N ALA A 398 -19.12 -23.73 -0.70
CA ALA A 398 -18.24 -22.57 -0.61
C ALA A 398 -18.32 -22.05 0.82
N GLY A 399 -17.26 -22.23 1.59
CA GLY A 399 -17.13 -21.59 2.88
C GLY A 399 -16.73 -20.14 2.70
N HIS A 400 -17.08 -19.28 3.64
CA HIS A 400 -16.09 -18.28 4.04
C HIS A 400 -14.92 -19.08 4.65
N LYS A 401 -13.65 -18.68 4.40
CA LYS A 401 -12.53 -19.10 5.25
C LYS A 401 -13.06 -19.06 6.67
N HIS A 402 -12.98 -20.14 7.45
CA HIS A 402 -13.50 -20.16 8.83
C HIS A 402 -12.88 -18.97 9.56
N ARG A 403 -13.59 -17.83 9.53
CA ARG A 403 -13.12 -16.59 10.07
C ARG A 403 -13.55 -16.67 11.50
N THR A 404 -12.59 -17.04 12.32
CA THR A 404 -12.47 -16.47 13.65
C THR A 404 -13.11 -15.10 13.68
N GLU A 405 -14.08 -14.95 14.56
CA GLU A 405 -14.68 -13.65 14.78
C GLU A 405 -13.56 -12.69 15.21
N ILE A 406 -13.44 -11.53 14.57
CA ILE A 406 -12.46 -10.51 14.97
C ILE A 406 -13.07 -9.67 16.08
N GLN A 407 -12.40 -9.61 17.23
CA GLN A 407 -12.70 -8.67 18.30
C GLN A 407 -11.83 -7.43 18.14
N ILE A 408 -12.47 -6.26 18.04
CA ILE A 408 -11.74 -4.99 18.17
C ILE A 408 -11.54 -4.69 19.65
N ILE A 409 -10.34 -4.26 20.02
CA ILE A 409 -10.01 -3.75 21.35
C ILE A 409 -9.47 -2.33 21.22
N THR A 410 -9.91 -1.42 22.08
CA THR A 410 -9.36 -0.06 22.17
C THR A 410 -9.39 0.43 23.62
N ASP A 411 -8.84 1.61 23.90
CA ASP A 411 -8.88 2.23 25.22
C ASP A 411 -9.91 3.37 25.29
N SER A 412 -10.28 3.75 26.52
CA SER A 412 -11.31 4.77 26.76
C SER A 412 -10.98 6.15 26.19
N ALA A 413 -9.70 6.46 25.92
CA ALA A 413 -9.29 7.72 25.31
C ALA A 413 -9.49 7.74 23.79
N ALA A 414 -9.95 6.64 23.18
CA ALA A 414 -10.51 6.64 21.83
C ALA A 414 -11.88 7.35 21.75
N ASP A 415 -12.55 7.56 22.88
CA ASP A 415 -13.79 8.35 22.99
C ASP A 415 -14.88 7.94 21.98
N LEU A 416 -15.14 6.63 21.88
CA LEU A 416 -16.15 6.10 20.98
C LEU A 416 -17.57 6.58 21.38
N PRO A 417 -18.50 6.76 20.42
CA PRO A 417 -19.91 6.98 20.73
C PRO A 417 -20.54 5.74 21.37
N SER A 418 -21.64 5.93 22.12
CA SER A 418 -22.21 4.89 22.98
C SER A 418 -22.71 3.65 22.22
N ASP A 419 -23.19 3.80 20.99
CA ASP A 419 -23.58 2.70 20.10
C ASP A 419 -22.37 1.81 19.75
N MET A 420 -21.23 2.41 19.43
CA MET A 420 -19.97 1.67 19.20
C MET A 420 -19.45 1.02 20.48
N GLN A 421 -19.51 1.71 21.63
CA GLN A 421 -19.10 1.14 22.93
C GLN A 421 -19.93 -0.08 23.32
N ASN A 422 -21.21 -0.09 22.97
CA ASN A 422 -22.14 -1.19 23.26
C ASN A 422 -22.08 -2.31 22.22
N SER A 423 -21.28 -2.16 21.16
CA SER A 423 -21.12 -3.19 20.15
C SER A 423 -20.46 -4.43 20.75
N PRO A 424 -21.00 -5.64 20.55
CA PRO A 424 -20.35 -6.88 21.01
C PRO A 424 -18.99 -7.13 20.31
N ARG A 425 -18.72 -6.42 19.20
CA ARG A 425 -17.47 -6.53 18.44
C ARG A 425 -16.36 -5.59 18.94
N ILE A 426 -16.69 -4.59 19.75
CA ILE A 426 -15.72 -3.59 20.23
C ILE A 426 -15.63 -3.69 21.75
N LYS A 427 -14.42 -3.93 22.26
CA LYS A 427 -14.12 -3.90 23.69
C LYS A 427 -13.33 -2.63 24.00
N VAL A 428 -13.91 -1.76 24.81
CA VAL A 428 -13.22 -0.56 25.30
C VAL A 428 -12.65 -0.83 26.69
N ILE A 429 -11.35 -0.59 26.86
CA ILE A 429 -10.66 -0.76 28.14
C ILE A 429 -10.63 0.58 28.87
N PRO A 430 -11.10 0.65 30.13
CA PRO A 430 -11.07 1.90 30.88
C PRO A 430 -9.64 2.27 31.26
N LEU A 431 -9.28 3.54 31.08
CA LEU A 431 -8.03 4.09 31.61
C LEU A 431 -8.25 4.54 33.05
N SER A 432 -7.29 4.23 33.92
CA SER A 432 -7.29 4.76 35.28
C SER A 432 -6.60 6.10 35.35
N MET A 433 -7.16 6.98 36.18
CA MET A 433 -6.65 8.32 36.41
C MET A 433 -6.22 8.45 37.87
N SER A 434 -5.02 8.99 38.11
CA SER A 434 -4.47 9.27 39.44
C SER A 434 -3.82 10.66 39.50
N GLY A 435 -3.91 11.34 40.64
CA GLY A 435 -3.41 12.71 40.81
C GLY A 435 -3.09 13.05 42.27
N ALA A 436 -2.48 14.22 42.52
CA ALA A 436 -2.09 14.64 43.87
C ALA A 436 -3.33 14.75 44.79
N GLY A 437 -3.45 13.82 45.74
CA GLY A 437 -4.60 13.72 46.67
C GLY A 437 -5.79 12.92 46.15
N VAL A 438 -5.69 12.28 44.98
CA VAL A 438 -6.76 11.48 44.36
C VAL A 438 -6.25 10.06 44.09
N SER A 439 -6.84 9.07 44.76
CA SER A 439 -6.53 7.65 44.55
C SER A 439 -6.79 7.22 43.10
N PRO A 440 -5.96 6.32 42.54
CA PRO A 440 -6.20 5.77 41.20
C PRO A 440 -7.60 5.19 41.07
N ARG A 441 -8.35 5.62 40.05
CA ARG A 441 -9.69 5.10 39.77
C ARG A 441 -9.86 4.92 38.27
N ALA A 442 -10.41 3.78 37.87
CA ALA A 442 -10.81 3.52 36.49
C ALA A 442 -12.00 4.40 36.11
N TYR A 443 -11.92 5.06 34.96
CA TYR A 443 -13.02 5.85 34.42
C TYR A 443 -13.49 5.20 33.11
N PRO A 444 -14.71 4.63 33.08
CA PRO A 444 -15.29 4.16 31.82
C PRO A 444 -15.58 5.36 30.90
N SER A 445 -15.60 5.11 29.59
CA SER A 445 -16.10 6.09 28.62
C SER A 445 -17.56 6.45 28.91
N PRO A 446 -18.03 7.67 28.56
CA PRO A 446 -19.40 8.09 28.82
C PRO A 446 -20.41 7.12 28.17
N GLY A 447 -21.32 6.56 28.99
CA GLY A 447 -22.29 5.54 28.57
C GLY A 447 -21.80 4.08 28.62
N GLY A 448 -20.56 3.82 29.02
CA GLY A 448 -20.02 2.46 29.17
C GLY A 448 -20.42 1.77 30.48
N VAL A 449 -20.65 0.46 30.44
CA VAL A 449 -20.99 -0.35 31.63
C VAL A 449 -19.70 -0.91 32.26
N SER A 450 -19.45 -0.65 33.55
CA SER A 450 -18.31 -1.26 34.27
C SER A 450 -18.66 -2.67 34.74
N ASN A 451 -17.93 -3.70 34.30
CA ASN A 451 -18.11 -5.07 34.80
C ASN A 451 -17.34 -5.35 36.12
N SER A 452 -16.53 -4.42 36.62
CA SER A 452 -15.62 -4.63 37.76
C SER A 452 -16.14 -4.12 39.12
N GLY A 453 -17.39 -3.65 39.22
CA GLY A 453 -17.97 -3.16 40.50
C GLY A 453 -17.32 -1.89 41.06
N ALA A 454 -16.25 -1.37 40.45
CA ALA A 454 -15.48 -0.22 40.89
C ALA A 454 -15.66 0.97 39.94
N GLY A 455 -16.89 1.44 39.75
CA GLY A 455 -17.14 2.73 39.08
C GLY A 455 -18.45 2.79 38.34
N VAL A 456 -19.49 3.36 38.98
CA VAL A 456 -20.67 3.86 38.26
C VAL A 456 -20.19 4.81 37.16
N ALA A 457 -20.64 4.60 35.92
CA ALA A 457 -20.46 5.55 34.83
C ALA A 457 -21.01 6.90 35.28
N ASP A 458 -20.11 7.84 35.53
CA ASP A 458 -20.50 9.18 35.96
C ASP A 458 -20.88 9.97 34.70
N ASP A 459 -22.18 10.06 34.42
CA ASP A 459 -22.75 10.81 33.28
C ASP A 459 -22.36 12.30 33.27
N ARG A 460 -21.67 12.78 34.30
CA ARG A 460 -21.08 14.12 34.40
C ARG A 460 -19.90 14.35 33.45
N GLY A 461 -19.36 13.35 32.76
CA GLY A 461 -18.33 13.58 31.72
C GLY A 461 -17.09 14.30 32.24
N VAL A 462 -16.63 15.37 31.57
CA VAL A 462 -15.42 16.12 31.95
C VAL A 462 -15.65 17.03 33.15
N SER A 463 -16.88 17.47 33.39
CA SER A 463 -17.20 18.33 34.53
C SER A 463 -16.90 17.67 35.89
N VAL A 464 -16.85 16.34 35.94
CA VAL A 464 -16.42 15.59 37.13
C VAL A 464 -14.98 15.93 37.56
N LEU A 465 -14.13 16.36 36.62
CA LEU A 465 -12.76 16.78 36.91
C LEU A 465 -12.74 18.08 37.72
N ASN A 466 -13.61 19.03 37.36
CA ASN A 466 -13.73 20.31 38.06
C ASN A 466 -14.30 20.13 39.48
N ASP A 467 -15.35 19.33 39.62
CA ASP A 467 -16.00 19.07 40.92
C ASP A 467 -15.08 18.40 41.94
N ARG A 468 -14.07 17.67 41.46
CA ARG A 468 -13.14 16.89 42.28
C ARG A 468 -11.76 17.55 42.44
N GLY A 469 -11.62 18.79 42.00
CA GLY A 469 -10.34 19.52 42.06
C GLY A 469 -9.23 18.86 41.21
N VAL A 470 -9.61 17.98 40.28
CA VAL A 470 -8.67 17.30 39.39
C VAL A 470 -8.30 18.27 38.28
N LEU A 471 -7.08 18.82 38.37
CA LEU A 471 -6.57 19.76 37.38
C LEU A 471 -6.29 19.04 36.05
N PRO A 472 -6.69 19.61 34.90
CA PRO A 472 -6.28 19.14 33.58
C PRO A 472 -4.75 19.02 33.48
N GLY A 473 -4.27 17.91 32.90
CA GLY A 473 -2.84 17.62 32.75
C GLY A 473 -2.13 17.13 34.01
N VAL A 474 -2.79 16.42 34.94
CA VAL A 474 -2.13 15.74 36.07
C VAL A 474 -2.57 14.28 36.09
N PHE A 475 -2.00 13.45 35.23
CA PHE A 475 -2.29 12.02 35.22
C PHE A 475 -1.00 11.22 35.03
N ASN A 476 -0.71 10.33 35.97
CA ASN A 476 0.05 9.12 35.65
C ASN A 476 -0.92 8.20 34.92
N ASP A 477 -0.49 7.63 33.80
CA ASP A 477 -1.31 6.71 33.03
C ASP A 477 -1.57 5.47 33.87
N GLY A 478 -2.80 5.33 34.36
CA GLY A 478 -3.25 4.07 34.93
C GLY A 478 -3.62 3.11 33.81
N SER A 479 -2.73 2.96 32.84
CA SER A 479 -2.87 2.03 31.72
C SER A 479 -2.94 0.60 32.28
N PRO A 480 -3.74 -0.29 31.68
CA PRO A 480 -3.77 -1.69 32.06
C PRO A 480 -2.37 -2.30 31.96
N THR A 481 -2.03 -3.14 32.94
CA THR A 481 -0.76 -3.85 32.99
C THR A 481 -0.69 -4.97 31.93
N PRO A 482 0.50 -5.50 31.61
CA PRO A 482 0.61 -6.68 30.77
C PRO A 482 -0.22 -7.88 31.29
N GLU A 483 -0.35 -8.02 32.61
CA GLU A 483 -1.19 -9.04 33.24
C GLU A 483 -2.69 -8.82 32.97
N ASP A 484 -3.17 -7.57 33.04
CA ASP A 484 -4.57 -7.23 32.71
C ASP A 484 -4.89 -7.54 31.23
N PHE A 485 -3.96 -7.21 30.33
CA PHE A 485 -4.09 -7.57 28.92
C PHE A 485 -4.04 -9.08 28.69
N HIS A 486 -3.22 -9.79 29.46
CA HIS A 486 -3.18 -11.25 29.39
C HIS A 486 -4.50 -11.90 29.79
N GLU A 487 -5.13 -11.45 30.87
CA GLU A 487 -6.46 -11.92 31.27
C GLU A 487 -7.48 -11.67 30.15
N LEU A 488 -7.49 -10.46 29.60
CA LEU A 488 -8.40 -10.06 28.52
C LEU A 488 -8.20 -10.90 27.24
N PHE A 489 -6.94 -11.10 26.82
CA PHE A 489 -6.61 -11.88 25.63
C PHE A 489 -6.96 -13.36 25.82
N SER A 490 -6.69 -13.91 27.01
CA SER A 490 -6.99 -15.31 27.34
C SER A 490 -8.48 -15.64 27.29
N GLU A 491 -9.35 -14.67 27.62
CA GLU A 491 -10.81 -14.81 27.50
C GLU A 491 -11.25 -14.96 26.02
N MET A 492 -10.58 -14.26 25.10
CA MET A 492 -11.05 -14.07 23.72
C MET A 492 -10.44 -15.04 22.71
N ILE A 493 -9.13 -15.30 22.81
CA ILE A 493 -8.34 -16.13 21.88
C ILE A 493 -8.93 -17.51 21.61
N PRO A 494 -9.57 -18.20 22.60
CA PRO A 494 -10.29 -19.44 22.36
C PRO A 494 -11.24 -19.43 21.14
N ARG A 495 -11.82 -18.27 20.80
CA ARG A 495 -12.85 -18.16 19.76
C ARG A 495 -12.61 -17.05 18.75
N LYS A 496 -11.76 -16.06 19.08
CA LYS A 496 -11.65 -14.80 18.36
C LYS A 496 -10.21 -14.47 18.00
N ASP A 497 -10.04 -13.80 16.87
CA ASP A 497 -8.82 -13.04 16.59
C ASP A 497 -8.95 -11.64 17.21
N ILE A 498 -7.82 -11.00 17.48
CA ILE A 498 -7.80 -9.73 18.21
C ILE A 498 -7.17 -8.64 17.36
N LEU A 499 -7.94 -7.60 17.06
CA LEU A 499 -7.43 -6.36 16.47
C LEU A 499 -7.47 -5.25 17.53
N ALA A 500 -6.33 -4.92 18.11
CA ALA A 500 -6.21 -3.87 19.10
C ALA A 500 -5.71 -2.56 18.48
N ILE A 501 -6.46 -1.47 18.64
CA ILE A 501 -6.10 -0.12 18.18
C ILE A 501 -6.12 0.79 19.40
N PHE A 502 -4.94 1.23 19.85
CA PHE A 502 -4.81 2.06 21.04
C PHE A 502 -4.47 3.50 20.70
N SER A 503 -4.82 4.40 21.61
CA SER A 503 -4.30 5.76 21.66
C SER A 503 -2.76 5.77 21.64
N SER A 504 -2.17 6.89 21.24
CA SER A 504 -0.73 7.05 21.03
C SER A 504 0.12 6.48 22.17
N GLY A 505 1.07 5.60 21.85
CA GLY A 505 2.04 5.04 22.82
C GLY A 505 2.90 6.10 23.52
N LYS A 506 3.05 7.29 22.91
CA LYS A 506 3.73 8.44 23.52
C LYS A 506 2.90 9.18 24.58
N ILE A 507 1.62 8.84 24.69
CA ILE A 507 0.66 9.46 25.61
C ILE A 507 0.19 8.45 26.66
N SER A 508 0.05 7.17 26.29
CA SER A 508 -0.49 6.08 27.11
C SER A 508 0.31 4.80 26.90
N GLY A 509 0.66 4.09 27.97
CA GLY A 509 1.36 2.81 27.92
C GLY A 509 0.51 1.61 27.48
N CYS A 510 -0.75 1.81 27.06
CA CYS A 510 -1.62 0.71 26.62
C CYS A 510 -1.02 -0.09 25.46
N PHE A 511 -0.43 0.59 24.49
CA PHE A 511 0.18 -0.06 23.32
C PHE A 511 1.36 -0.94 23.74
N GLU A 512 2.29 -0.40 24.52
CA GLU A 512 3.47 -1.10 25.01
C GLU A 512 3.10 -2.29 25.91
N ASN A 513 2.18 -2.10 26.86
CA ASN A 513 1.76 -3.14 27.78
C ASN A 513 1.03 -4.29 27.06
N ALA A 514 0.21 -3.99 26.04
CA ALA A 514 -0.44 -5.01 25.22
C ALA A 514 0.57 -5.80 24.37
N ILE A 515 1.59 -5.13 23.81
CA ILE A 515 2.68 -5.78 23.07
C ILE A 515 3.49 -6.69 24.00
N GLU A 516 3.78 -6.24 25.23
CA GLU A 516 4.45 -7.06 26.24
C GLU A 516 3.64 -8.29 26.60
N ALA A 517 2.33 -8.15 26.84
CA ALA A 517 1.43 -9.27 27.10
C ALA A 517 1.41 -10.28 25.95
N LYS A 518 1.33 -9.79 24.69
CA LYS A 518 1.41 -10.65 23.50
C LYS A 518 2.71 -11.46 23.48
N LYS A 519 3.85 -10.82 23.71
CA LYS A 519 5.18 -11.47 23.70
C LYS A 519 5.35 -12.48 24.84
N LYS A 520 4.97 -12.08 26.06
CA LYS A 520 5.20 -12.86 27.29
C LYS A 520 4.37 -14.16 27.32
N TYR A 521 3.15 -14.13 26.80
CA TYR A 521 2.17 -15.22 26.93
C TYR A 521 1.83 -15.94 25.61
N ASP A 522 2.57 -15.69 24.52
CA ASP A 522 2.34 -16.25 23.18
C ASP A 522 2.10 -17.78 23.15
N ARG A 523 2.93 -18.52 23.91
CA ARG A 523 2.81 -19.99 24.01
C ARG A 523 1.53 -20.43 24.71
N GLU A 524 1.07 -19.66 25.68
CA GLU A 524 -0.15 -19.96 26.43
C GLU A 524 -1.39 -19.71 25.56
N TYR A 525 -1.42 -18.60 24.83
CA TYR A 525 -2.46 -18.30 23.85
C TYR A 525 -2.59 -19.40 22.79
N SER A 526 -1.45 -19.88 22.28
CA SER A 526 -1.42 -21.02 21.34
C SER A 526 -2.05 -22.28 21.95
N ARG A 527 -1.79 -22.57 23.23
CA ARG A 527 -2.41 -23.71 23.93
C ARG A 527 -3.90 -23.52 24.16
N LEU A 528 -4.32 -22.34 24.63
CA LEU A 528 -5.73 -22.01 24.86
C LEU A 528 -6.55 -22.17 23.58
N ARG A 529 -5.98 -21.74 22.45
CA ARG A 529 -6.58 -21.91 21.13
C ARG A 529 -6.75 -23.39 20.78
N GLN A 530 -5.67 -24.17 20.86
CA GLN A 530 -5.68 -25.62 20.56
C GLN A 530 -6.62 -26.43 21.46
N GLN A 531 -6.76 -26.06 22.74
CA GLN A 531 -7.68 -26.73 23.66
C GLN A 531 -9.15 -26.43 23.36
N SER A 532 -9.41 -25.29 22.73
CA SER A 532 -10.76 -24.84 22.37
C SER A 532 -11.21 -25.35 21.00
N THR A 533 -10.27 -25.86 20.18
CA THR A 533 -10.60 -26.44 18.88
C THR A 533 -11.20 -27.83 19.01
N GLY A 534 -12.49 -27.98 18.70
CA GLY A 534 -13.07 -29.28 18.33
C GLY A 534 -12.56 -29.74 16.97
N ALA A 535 -12.88 -30.99 16.58
CA ALA A 535 -12.51 -31.56 15.29
C ALA A 535 -13.06 -30.72 14.11
N GLY A 536 -12.28 -29.77 13.60
CA GLY A 536 -12.61 -28.96 12.42
C GLY A 536 -12.28 -27.46 12.46
N THR A 537 -11.77 -26.90 13.56
CA THR A 537 -11.43 -25.46 13.66
C THR A 537 -9.93 -25.18 13.49
N ASP A 538 -9.61 -24.05 12.86
CA ASP A 538 -8.24 -23.60 12.61
C ASP A 538 -7.47 -23.37 13.94
N PRO A 539 -6.34 -24.09 14.16
CA PRO A 539 -5.50 -23.92 15.34
C PRO A 539 -4.73 -22.58 15.34
N HIS A 540 -4.73 -21.86 14.22
CA HIS A 540 -4.13 -20.54 14.10
C HIS A 540 -5.06 -19.46 14.68
N PHE A 541 -4.46 -18.44 15.27
CA PHE A 541 -5.12 -17.21 15.72
C PHE A 541 -4.17 -16.04 15.45
N GLU A 542 -4.75 -14.86 15.27
CA GLU A 542 -3.98 -13.62 15.04
C GLU A 542 -4.29 -12.57 16.11
N ILE A 543 -3.24 -11.87 16.56
CA ILE A 543 -3.34 -10.68 17.42
C ILE A 543 -2.59 -9.55 16.72
N GLU A 544 -3.31 -8.59 16.15
CA GLU A 544 -2.73 -7.37 15.56
C GLU A 544 -2.90 -6.23 16.56
N ILE A 545 -1.79 -5.61 16.97
CA ILE A 545 -1.77 -4.47 17.90
C ILE A 545 -1.22 -3.26 17.16
N ILE A 546 -1.97 -2.16 17.18
CA ILE A 546 -1.70 -0.94 16.42
C ILE A 546 -1.60 0.23 17.38
N ASP A 547 -0.44 0.90 17.38
CA ASP A 547 -0.30 2.26 17.89
C ASP A 547 -0.95 3.22 16.89
N SER A 548 -2.09 3.81 17.25
CA SER A 548 -2.76 4.75 16.36
C SER A 548 -1.95 6.02 16.11
N ARG A 549 -1.00 6.36 17.00
CA ARG A 549 -0.31 7.67 17.05
C ARG A 549 -1.29 8.84 17.13
N GLN A 550 -2.51 8.57 17.59
CA GLN A 550 -3.64 9.49 17.66
C GLN A 550 -4.32 9.39 19.03
N LEU A 551 -5.35 10.21 19.21
CA LEU A 551 -6.13 10.32 20.44
C LEU A 551 -7.58 10.66 20.06
N SER A 552 -8.54 10.33 20.92
CA SER A 552 -9.90 10.87 20.88
C SER A 552 -10.55 10.65 19.51
N ALA A 553 -11.22 11.66 18.94
CA ALA A 553 -11.93 11.56 17.65
C ALA A 553 -11.10 10.95 16.51
N ALA A 554 -9.77 11.13 16.49
CA ALA A 554 -8.94 10.50 15.47
C ALA A 554 -8.77 8.99 15.71
N CYS A 555 -8.55 8.55 16.95
CA CYS A 555 -8.51 7.13 17.28
C CYS A 555 -9.90 6.47 17.06
N CYS A 556 -10.99 7.17 17.41
CA CYS A 556 -12.36 6.76 17.11
C CYS A 556 -12.58 6.46 15.62
N LEU A 557 -12.08 7.34 14.74
CA LEU A 557 -12.20 7.17 13.29
C LEU A 557 -11.47 5.93 12.77
N LEU A 558 -10.31 5.59 13.34
CA LEU A 558 -9.57 4.37 12.99
C LEU A 558 -10.30 3.11 13.46
N VAL A 559 -10.89 3.14 14.65
CA VAL A 559 -11.71 2.05 15.19
C VAL A 559 -12.97 1.84 14.35
N ALA A 560 -13.66 2.93 13.98
CA ALA A 560 -14.83 2.89 13.10
C ALA A 560 -14.48 2.32 11.73
N GLU A 561 -13.38 2.78 11.12
CA GLU A 561 -12.90 2.25 9.86
C GLU A 561 -12.57 0.75 9.94
N ALA A 562 -11.94 0.29 11.03
CA ALA A 562 -11.67 -1.13 11.22
C ALA A 562 -12.96 -1.96 11.36
N ALA A 563 -13.96 -1.44 12.06
CA ALA A 563 -15.27 -2.06 12.19
C ALA A 563 -15.97 -2.22 10.83
N ASP A 564 -15.99 -1.16 10.02
CA ASP A 564 -16.54 -1.21 8.65
C ASP A 564 -15.87 -2.30 7.80
N ARG A 565 -14.54 -2.40 7.85
CA ARG A 565 -13.81 -3.42 7.07
C ARG A 565 -14.05 -4.84 7.58
N ILE A 566 -14.29 -5.02 8.88
CA ILE A 566 -14.71 -6.32 9.42
C ILE A 566 -16.09 -6.70 8.89
N GLU A 567 -17.04 -5.76 8.85
CA GLU A 567 -18.38 -5.98 8.29
C GLU A 567 -18.35 -6.30 6.79
N GLU A 568 -17.44 -5.68 6.05
CA GLU A 568 -17.17 -6.00 4.64
C GLU A 568 -16.46 -7.35 4.44
N GLY A 569 -16.04 -8.00 5.53
CA GLY A 569 -15.34 -9.28 5.49
C GLY A 569 -13.90 -9.15 5.00
N TRP A 570 -13.13 -8.19 5.50
CA TRP A 570 -11.67 -8.12 5.29
C TRP A 570 -10.90 -8.95 6.32
N GLU A 571 -9.78 -9.57 5.95
CA GLU A 571 -8.94 -10.34 6.89
C GLU A 571 -8.20 -9.39 7.85
N ILE A 572 -7.94 -9.84 9.09
CA ILE A 572 -7.35 -8.99 10.13
C ILE A 572 -6.00 -8.38 9.70
N GLY A 573 -5.10 -9.17 9.09
CA GLY A 573 -3.84 -8.63 8.54
C GLY A 573 -4.03 -7.55 7.48
N ARG A 574 -5.04 -7.69 6.60
CA ARG A 574 -5.40 -6.69 5.59
C ARG A 574 -5.98 -5.42 6.23
N ILE A 575 -6.84 -5.58 7.24
CA ILE A 575 -7.40 -4.46 8.02
C ILE A 575 -6.26 -3.71 8.70
N ALA A 576 -5.34 -4.43 9.37
CA ALA A 576 -4.23 -3.81 10.08
C ALA A 576 -3.30 -3.03 9.13
N GLN A 577 -2.99 -3.58 7.96
CA GLN A 577 -2.23 -2.85 6.92
C GLN A 577 -2.97 -1.61 6.42
N HIS A 578 -4.29 -1.70 6.22
CA HIS A 578 -5.12 -0.57 5.81
C HIS A 578 -5.13 0.55 6.86
N ILE A 579 -5.37 0.22 8.13
CA ILE A 579 -5.31 1.17 9.25
C ILE A 579 -3.93 1.82 9.33
N ARG A 580 -2.84 1.04 9.20
CA ARG A 580 -1.45 1.59 9.19
C ARG A 580 -1.21 2.60 8.07
N LYS A 581 -1.85 2.44 6.91
CA LYS A 581 -1.79 3.43 5.81
C LYS A 581 -2.57 4.70 6.13
N ILE A 582 -3.63 4.63 6.93
CA ILE A 582 -4.44 5.79 7.32
C ILE A 582 -3.78 6.62 8.42
N ILE A 583 -3.07 6.00 9.36
CA ILE A 583 -2.37 6.68 10.47
C ILE A 583 -1.54 7.91 10.05
N PRO A 584 -0.72 7.89 8.98
CA PRO A 584 0.01 9.08 8.55
C PRO A 584 -0.87 10.16 7.91
N MET A 585 -2.09 9.83 7.47
CA MET A 585 -3.02 10.75 6.79
C MET A 585 -4.01 11.41 7.74
N ILE A 586 -4.38 10.74 8.83
CA ILE A 586 -5.36 11.25 9.78
C ILE A 586 -4.81 12.44 10.57
N ARG A 587 -5.64 13.47 10.75
CA ARG A 587 -5.32 14.68 11.50
C ARG A 587 -6.41 14.96 12.52
N ILE A 588 -6.04 15.58 13.63
CA ILE A 588 -6.97 16.11 14.64
C ILE A 588 -6.58 17.54 14.99
N PHE A 589 -7.58 18.40 15.16
CA PHE A 589 -7.40 19.79 15.56
C PHE A 589 -8.36 20.15 16.69
N PHE A 590 -7.87 20.85 17.69
CA PHE A 590 -8.72 21.33 18.79
C PHE A 590 -8.17 22.60 19.41
N VAL A 591 -9.06 23.36 20.06
CA VAL A 591 -8.73 24.59 20.77
C VAL A 591 -9.23 24.43 22.21
N PRO A 592 -8.34 24.19 23.20
CA PRO A 592 -8.74 23.99 24.58
C PRO A 592 -9.29 25.28 25.20
N GLU A 593 -10.26 25.14 26.12
CA GLU A 593 -10.85 26.30 26.81
C GLU A 593 -9.89 26.93 27.83
N THR A 594 -9.10 26.10 28.51
CA THR A 594 -8.16 26.53 29.57
C THR A 594 -6.73 26.10 29.24
N TYR A 595 -5.83 27.07 29.06
CA TYR A 595 -4.40 26.82 28.88
C TYR A 595 -3.66 27.08 30.19
N ASN A 596 -3.51 26.04 31.03
CA ASN A 596 -2.91 26.18 32.37
C ASN A 596 -1.38 26.19 32.33
N ALA A 597 -0.78 26.87 33.31
CA ALA A 597 0.67 27.04 33.50
C ALA A 597 1.47 25.71 33.58
N ARG A 598 0.82 24.57 33.82
CA ARG A 598 1.45 23.25 33.87
C ARG A 598 1.53 22.51 32.52
N PHE A 599 0.68 22.83 31.54
CA PHE A 599 0.86 22.34 30.16
C PHE A 599 2.20 22.83 29.59
N LYS A 600 2.61 24.06 29.97
CA LYS A 600 3.96 24.60 29.73
C LYS A 600 5.08 23.86 30.51
N ALA A 601 4.77 23.31 31.68
CA ALA A 601 5.74 22.66 32.56
C ALA A 601 5.98 21.18 32.20
N GLN A 602 4.99 20.49 31.62
CA GLN A 602 5.10 19.11 31.12
C GLN A 602 5.71 19.02 29.72
N HIS A 603 5.67 20.11 28.96
CA HIS A 603 6.33 20.22 27.66
C HIS A 603 7.35 21.37 27.63
N PRO A 604 8.39 21.34 28.50
CA PRO A 604 9.37 22.43 28.62
C PRO A 604 10.25 22.56 27.36
N GLN A 605 10.30 21.54 26.49
CA GLN A 605 11.10 21.50 25.26
C GLN A 605 10.27 21.40 23.95
N GLY A 606 8.95 21.58 24.01
CA GLY A 606 8.14 21.64 22.79
C GLY A 606 8.50 22.88 21.96
N ARG A 607 8.82 22.70 20.67
CA ARG A 607 9.23 23.75 19.71
C ARG A 607 8.20 24.87 19.44
N GLY A 608 7.11 24.95 20.21
CA GLY A 608 6.12 26.04 20.17
C GLY A 608 6.30 27.12 21.25
N SER A 609 7.34 27.06 22.08
CA SER A 609 7.60 28.05 23.13
C SER A 609 7.91 29.45 22.59
N SER A 610 8.42 29.56 21.35
CA SER A 610 8.72 30.82 20.65
C SER A 610 7.46 31.55 20.15
N LEU A 611 6.40 30.82 19.80
CA LEU A 611 5.12 31.38 19.34
C LEU A 611 4.33 32.03 20.50
N PHE A 612 4.69 31.73 21.75
CA PHE A 612 3.93 32.18 22.91
C PHE A 612 4.41 33.56 23.41
N SER A 613 3.99 34.61 22.72
CA SER A 613 4.06 35.97 23.28
C SER A 613 3.03 36.16 24.40
N ARG A 614 3.31 37.06 25.35
CA ARG A 614 2.57 37.34 26.60
C ARG A 614 1.17 37.97 26.40
N MET A 615 0.42 37.58 25.38
CA MET A 615 -0.82 38.26 24.99
C MET A 615 -2.07 37.63 25.61
N LEU A 616 -2.81 38.38 26.43
CA LEU A 616 -4.11 37.94 26.95
C LEU A 616 -5.13 37.72 25.81
N GLY A 617 -5.93 36.65 25.92
CA GLY A 617 -7.07 36.38 25.03
C GLY A 617 -6.77 35.59 23.75
N VAL A 618 -5.52 35.14 23.58
CA VAL A 618 -5.10 34.24 22.49
C VAL A 618 -5.10 32.80 23.01
N ARG A 619 -5.65 31.87 22.22
CA ARG A 619 -5.75 30.43 22.53
C ARG A 619 -4.93 29.61 21.53
N PRO A 620 -4.23 28.55 21.95
CA PRO A 620 -3.51 27.68 21.04
C PRO A 620 -4.48 26.80 20.23
N VAL A 621 -4.13 26.55 18.96
CA VAL A 621 -4.69 25.44 18.19
C VAL A 621 -3.71 24.28 18.31
N LEU A 622 -4.20 23.15 18.78
CA LEU A 622 -3.43 21.95 19.05
C LEU A 622 -3.73 20.85 18.01
N SER A 623 -2.73 20.01 17.75
CA SER A 623 -2.83 18.81 16.92
C SER A 623 -1.90 17.72 17.45
N LEU A 624 -2.00 16.51 16.91
CA LEU A 624 -1.01 15.45 17.13
C LEU A 624 -0.08 15.33 15.93
N TRP A 625 1.22 15.32 16.21
CA TRP A 625 2.27 15.07 15.23
C TRP A 625 3.13 13.90 15.70
N ASN A 626 3.22 12.83 14.91
CA ASN A 626 3.99 11.63 15.27
C ASN A 626 3.66 11.07 16.66
N GLY A 627 2.38 11.13 17.05
CA GLY A 627 1.89 10.67 18.35
C GLY A 627 2.04 11.68 19.50
N GLU A 628 2.61 12.87 19.26
CA GLU A 628 2.84 13.88 20.30
C GLU A 628 1.94 15.09 20.12
N LEU A 629 1.46 15.61 21.24
CA LEU A 629 0.66 16.82 21.27
C LEU A 629 1.52 18.05 20.93
N THR A 630 1.11 18.82 19.93
CA THR A 630 1.86 19.95 19.38
C THR A 630 0.96 21.17 19.20
N VAL A 631 1.51 22.36 19.45
CA VAL A 631 0.88 23.63 19.09
C VAL A 631 1.19 23.93 17.63
N ILE A 632 0.16 24.03 16.80
CA ILE A 632 0.32 24.31 15.37
C ILE A 632 -0.01 25.76 15.02
N ASP A 633 -0.75 26.45 15.89
CA ASP A 633 -1.26 27.78 15.61
C ASP A 633 -1.84 28.49 16.84
N GLN A 634 -2.34 29.71 16.65
CA GLN A 634 -3.01 30.51 17.65
C GLN A 634 -4.25 31.22 17.09
N VAL A 635 -5.29 31.32 17.91
CA VAL A 635 -6.54 32.00 17.56
C VAL A 635 -6.99 32.92 18.67
N ARG A 636 -7.42 34.12 18.31
CA ARG A 636 -7.96 35.10 19.27
C ARG A 636 -9.47 34.92 19.42
N GLY A 637 -9.94 34.71 20.65
CA GLY A 637 -11.36 34.58 20.97
C GLY A 637 -11.98 33.22 20.58
N ARG A 638 -13.06 32.83 21.27
CA ARG A 638 -13.69 31.49 21.12
C ARG A 638 -14.44 31.35 19.79
N LYS A 639 -15.07 32.43 19.32
CA LYS A 639 -15.86 32.45 18.09
C LYS A 639 -15.04 32.10 16.84
N ASN A 640 -13.73 32.37 16.85
CA ASN A 640 -12.85 32.16 15.71
C ASN A 640 -12.22 30.75 15.70
N ALA A 641 -12.32 29.98 16.79
CA ALA A 641 -11.69 28.66 16.90
C ALA A 641 -12.20 27.67 15.85
N GLY A 642 -13.52 27.62 15.65
CA GLY A 642 -14.13 26.75 14.64
C GLY A 642 -13.69 27.10 13.22
N THR A 643 -13.71 28.39 12.87
CA THR A 643 -13.22 28.88 11.57
C THR A 643 -11.77 28.47 11.34
N ARG A 644 -10.90 28.62 12.35
CA ARG A 644 -9.49 28.29 12.21
C ARG A 644 -9.26 26.80 12.01
N ILE A 645 -10.03 25.95 12.68
CA ILE A 645 -10.01 24.49 12.44
C ILE A 645 -10.39 24.17 11.00
N LEU A 646 -11.44 24.81 10.45
CA LEU A 646 -11.87 24.59 9.06
C LEU A 646 -10.77 25.00 8.06
N GLU A 647 -10.08 26.11 8.31
CA GLU A 647 -8.95 26.56 7.46
C GLU A 647 -7.79 25.56 7.46
N TRP A 648 -7.47 24.95 8.60
CA TRP A 648 -6.45 23.90 8.69
C TRP A 648 -6.87 22.58 8.02
N ILE A 649 -8.15 22.26 8.01
CA ILE A 649 -8.64 21.09 7.25
C ILE A 649 -8.52 21.38 5.76
N GLU A 650 -8.95 22.57 5.32
CA GLU A 650 -8.91 22.99 3.92
C GLU A 650 -7.49 23.06 3.36
N GLN A 651 -6.54 23.61 4.10
CA GLN A 651 -5.13 23.66 3.69
C GLN A 651 -4.50 22.26 3.56
N GLY A 652 -5.06 21.27 4.26
CA GLY A 652 -4.53 19.91 4.34
C GLY A 652 -5.18 18.96 3.34
N LEU A 653 -6.12 19.48 2.55
CA LEU A 653 -6.77 18.77 1.46
C LEU A 653 -6.36 19.45 0.15
N ASP A 654 -5.89 18.66 -0.81
CA ASP A 654 -5.55 19.20 -2.14
C ASP A 654 -6.79 19.70 -2.89
N ASN A 655 -7.95 19.08 -2.61
CA ASN A 655 -9.24 19.44 -3.18
C ASN A 655 -10.37 19.15 -2.18
N ALA A 656 -11.25 20.13 -1.93
CA ALA A 656 -12.40 19.99 -1.03
C ALA A 656 -13.46 18.97 -1.51
N ALA A 657 -13.43 18.59 -2.79
CA ALA A 657 -14.28 17.54 -3.35
C ALA A 657 -13.83 16.13 -2.94
N VAL A 658 -12.60 15.97 -2.44
CA VAL A 658 -12.10 14.69 -1.93
C VAL A 658 -13.02 14.20 -0.81
N PRO A 659 -13.57 12.98 -0.92
CA PRO A 659 -14.42 12.45 0.13
C PRO A 659 -13.64 12.28 1.43
N VAL A 660 -14.19 12.75 2.55
CA VAL A 660 -13.54 12.66 3.87
C VAL A 660 -14.44 11.95 4.88
N LYS A 661 -13.82 11.18 5.79
CA LYS A 661 -14.47 10.75 7.04
C LYS A 661 -14.07 11.72 8.14
N VAL A 662 -15.05 12.11 8.96
CA VAL A 662 -14.89 13.16 9.97
C VAL A 662 -15.34 12.67 11.33
N GLY A 663 -14.57 12.99 12.36
CA GLY A 663 -14.88 12.72 13.75
C GLY A 663 -14.91 14.04 14.52
N ILE A 664 -15.93 14.25 15.35
CA ILE A 664 -16.07 15.45 16.16
C ILE A 664 -16.19 15.03 17.61
N MET A 665 -15.25 15.47 18.43
CA MET A 665 -15.30 15.31 19.89
C MET A 665 -15.83 16.56 20.54
N HIS A 666 -16.61 16.43 21.63
CA HIS A 666 -16.86 17.56 22.51
C HIS A 666 -16.70 17.25 24.01
N ALA A 667 -16.18 18.24 24.73
CA ALA A 667 -16.14 18.27 26.18
C ALA A 667 -17.34 19.09 26.69
N ASP A 668 -18.46 18.43 26.92
CA ASP A 668 -19.68 19.02 27.52
C ASP A 668 -20.28 20.22 26.74
N VAL A 669 -20.06 20.28 25.41
CA VAL A 669 -20.61 21.31 24.51
C VAL A 669 -21.26 20.73 23.23
N PRO A 670 -22.29 19.87 23.36
CA PRO A 670 -22.91 19.18 22.22
C PRO A 670 -23.47 20.13 21.16
N GLY A 671 -24.04 21.27 21.56
CA GLY A 671 -24.54 22.28 20.62
C GLY A 671 -23.44 22.85 19.72
N TRP A 672 -22.22 22.99 20.24
CA TRP A 672 -21.08 23.45 19.43
C TRP A 672 -20.56 22.35 18.50
N ALA A 673 -20.60 21.08 18.92
CA ALA A 673 -20.27 19.94 18.06
C ALA A 673 -21.22 19.83 16.86
N VAL A 674 -22.53 19.97 17.10
CA VAL A 674 -23.56 19.98 16.05
C VAL A 674 -23.34 21.16 15.10
N PHE A 675 -23.06 22.35 15.63
CA PHE A 675 -22.71 23.51 14.81
C PHE A 675 -21.49 23.23 13.91
N MET A 676 -20.43 22.64 14.46
CA MET A 676 -19.24 22.28 13.67
C MET A 676 -19.54 21.24 12.59
N ARG A 677 -20.39 20.25 12.87
CA ARG A 677 -20.83 19.26 11.87
C ARG A 677 -21.46 19.94 10.65
N GLU A 678 -22.40 20.85 10.87
CA GLU A 678 -23.07 21.55 9.75
C GLU A 678 -22.05 22.34 8.92
N ARG A 679 -21.14 23.06 9.58
CA ARG A 679 -20.08 23.83 8.88
C ARG A 679 -19.10 22.94 8.09
N LEU A 680 -18.80 21.75 8.60
CA LEU A 680 -17.96 20.77 7.91
C LEU A 680 -18.67 20.21 6.67
N LYS A 681 -19.94 19.83 6.80
CA LYS A 681 -20.76 19.33 5.68
C LYS A 681 -21.00 20.39 4.60
N GLU A 682 -21.12 21.66 4.97
CA GLU A 682 -21.23 22.77 4.02
C GLU A 682 -19.96 22.99 3.19
N ARG A 683 -18.79 22.66 3.74
CA ARG A 683 -17.49 23.03 3.15
C ARG A 683 -16.73 21.87 2.53
N PHE A 684 -16.99 20.63 2.97
CA PHE A 684 -16.25 19.44 2.54
C PHE A 684 -17.19 18.30 2.16
N ASN A 685 -16.71 17.42 1.27
CA ASN A 685 -17.42 16.19 0.89
C ASN A 685 -17.36 15.13 2.01
N CYS A 686 -18.08 15.35 3.11
CA CYS A 686 -18.10 14.41 4.22
C CYS A 686 -18.92 13.16 3.89
N ARG A 687 -18.27 12.00 3.72
CA ARG A 687 -18.96 10.70 3.56
C ARG A 687 -19.65 10.29 4.86
N ASP A 688 -18.98 10.51 5.98
CA ASP A 688 -19.48 10.19 7.31
C ASP A 688 -19.00 11.22 8.34
N VAL A 689 -19.84 11.48 9.34
CA VAL A 689 -19.52 12.37 10.47
C VAL A 689 -19.94 11.73 11.79
N ILE A 690 -18.94 11.24 12.54
CA ILE A 690 -19.12 10.68 13.87
C ILE A 690 -19.02 11.81 14.90
N ILE A 691 -19.99 11.92 15.81
CA ILE A 691 -19.91 12.83 16.96
C ILE A 691 -19.85 11.99 18.22
N SER A 692 -18.90 12.29 19.10
CA SER A 692 -18.82 11.67 20.42
C SER A 692 -18.46 12.67 21.52
N ARG A 693 -18.70 12.23 22.76
CA ARG A 693 -18.39 12.99 23.97
C ARG A 693 -17.06 12.50 24.52
N VAL A 694 -16.21 13.44 24.91
CA VAL A 694 -14.88 13.10 25.41
C VAL A 694 -14.99 12.37 26.75
N SER A 695 -14.19 11.33 26.92
CA SER A 695 -14.04 10.65 28.19
C SER A 695 -13.32 11.53 29.21
N PRO A 696 -13.41 11.22 30.51
CA PRO A 696 -12.61 11.90 31.52
C PRO A 696 -11.09 11.82 31.25
N SER A 697 -10.61 10.70 30.71
CA SER A 697 -9.22 10.51 30.31
C SER A 697 -8.82 11.39 29.13
N GLY A 698 -9.62 11.47 28.06
CA GLY A 698 -9.38 12.42 26.95
C GLY A 698 -9.58 13.89 27.35
N GLY A 699 -10.57 14.16 28.21
CA GLY A 699 -10.94 15.47 28.73
C GLY A 699 -9.88 16.08 29.64
N SER A 700 -9.01 15.26 30.22
CA SER A 700 -7.86 15.71 31.00
C SER A 700 -6.88 16.60 30.23
N TYR A 701 -6.77 16.42 28.91
CA TYR A 701 -5.82 17.15 28.07
C TYR A 701 -6.36 18.49 27.58
N CYS A 702 -7.68 18.63 27.49
CA CYS A 702 -8.32 19.78 26.86
C CYS A 702 -9.25 20.58 27.79
N GLY A 703 -9.78 19.95 28.83
CA GLY A 703 -10.76 20.54 29.73
C GLY A 703 -12.16 20.69 29.10
N PRO A 704 -13.17 21.03 29.94
CA PRO A 704 -14.53 21.26 29.47
C PRO A 704 -14.58 22.43 28.46
N GLY A 705 -15.60 22.44 27.61
CA GLY A 705 -15.81 23.48 26.61
C GLY A 705 -15.05 23.30 25.30
N THR A 706 -14.21 22.28 25.19
CA THR A 706 -13.42 21.97 23.97
C THR A 706 -14.26 21.26 22.91
N VAL A 707 -14.03 21.59 21.65
CA VAL A 707 -14.39 20.75 20.49
C VAL A 707 -13.12 20.37 19.75
N ALA A 708 -12.99 19.10 19.40
CA ALA A 708 -11.95 18.59 18.51
C ALA A 708 -12.58 18.10 17.22
N VAL A 709 -11.90 18.31 16.09
CA VAL A 709 -12.29 17.77 14.79
C VAL A 709 -11.13 16.95 14.25
N ALA A 710 -11.39 15.69 13.98
CA ALA A 710 -10.51 14.79 13.27
C ALA A 710 -11.04 14.48 11.87
N TYR A 711 -10.13 14.23 10.93
CA TYR A 711 -10.50 13.80 9.60
C TYR A 711 -9.40 12.96 8.95
N PHE A 712 -9.80 12.13 8.00
CA PHE A 712 -8.90 11.58 6.99
C PHE A 712 -9.63 11.49 5.64
N PRO A 713 -8.91 11.67 4.52
CA PRO A 713 -9.47 11.48 3.19
C PRO A 713 -9.71 10.00 2.91
N VAL A 714 -10.86 9.66 2.33
CA VAL A 714 -11.17 8.30 1.89
C VAL A 714 -10.55 8.12 0.50
N PRO A 715 -9.54 7.24 0.34
CA PRO A 715 -8.92 7.04 -0.96
C PRO A 715 -9.93 6.41 -1.92
N ASP A 716 -10.23 7.06 -3.04
CA ASP A 716 -10.62 6.35 -4.25
C ASP A 716 -9.34 5.79 -4.89
N ALA A 717 -9.44 4.64 -5.55
CA ALA A 717 -8.33 3.71 -5.79
C ALA A 717 -7.09 4.26 -6.55
N GLU A 718 -7.02 5.52 -6.98
CA GLU A 718 -5.88 6.00 -7.77
C GLU A 718 -5.32 7.40 -7.48
N GLN A 719 -5.95 8.33 -6.77
CA GLN A 719 -5.38 9.69 -6.70
C GLN A 719 -5.74 10.46 -5.44
N ILE A 720 -4.85 10.47 -4.44
CA ILE A 720 -4.77 11.57 -3.48
C ILE A 720 -3.29 11.81 -3.15
N VAL A 721 -2.77 12.95 -3.63
CA VAL A 721 -1.54 13.55 -3.10
C VAL A 721 -1.93 14.30 -1.82
N PHE A 722 -1.09 14.22 -0.78
CA PHE A 722 -1.26 15.00 0.44
C PHE A 722 -0.26 16.16 0.36
N LYS A 723 -0.70 17.40 0.52
CA LYS A 723 0.22 18.47 0.93
C LYS A 723 0.78 18.12 2.28
N SER A 724 2.03 17.65 2.32
CA SER A 724 2.78 17.58 3.56
C SER A 724 2.79 18.98 4.15
N TYR A 725 2.12 19.14 5.28
CA TYR A 725 2.48 20.23 6.15
C TYR A 725 3.92 19.97 6.54
N GLY A 726 4.84 20.77 6.01
CA GLY A 726 6.18 20.88 6.58
C GLY A 726 6.01 21.02 8.09
N ARG A 727 6.89 20.36 8.86
CA ARG A 727 6.88 20.44 10.32
C ARG A 727 6.67 21.92 10.71
N PRO A 728 5.64 22.27 11.49
CA PRO A 728 5.43 23.66 11.89
C PRO A 728 6.72 24.15 12.56
N VAL A 729 7.28 25.23 12.00
CA VAL A 729 8.59 25.80 12.34
C VAL A 729 8.61 26.32 13.77
#